data_AF-A0A7X8YF63-F1
#
_entry.id   AF-A0A7X8YF63-F1
#
_cell.length_a   1.000
_cell.length_b   1.000
_cell.length_c   1.000
_cell.angle_alpha   90.00
_cell.angle_beta   90.00
_cell.angle_gamma   90.00
#
_symmetry.space_group_name_H-M   'P 1'
#
loop_
_entity.id
_entity.type
_entity.pdbx_description
1 polymer ?
#
loop_
_entity_poly.entity_id
_entity_poly.type
_entity_poly.pdbx_seq_one_letter_code
_entity_poly.pdbx_strand_id
1 'polypeptide(L)'
;MARGNRKKKAPQGLSPQLVVQKAKQQGVAAWANILGRVPGGEVKLAEWVSDSSADFMPRAEVQMTGKPRPRTRRLPVIILENYPGPEAKLADLALENNTAHPNFLERVAARAALEGDNATALRLRRRAVELDPETAHRHLALAQCLLKEPEEGVVHDWILGLAKGSAVPNSEEALQALKKAYELAPGNPVVLYEYGTALVAAGDVDKALPLLEMAVLKRPQEDWYLQLAEIYRRPDIAKFEKAMTYYERVFGDNPKNMKALSGLINAGTRGPMDWARIWRSVRRLETRKKSGTPYDDPAIQEQLDQLFWREEHPTQEQVDSLGKTLTEEFNRGRSLHRTALGLVITRLQFARHFAAGFALRAGDAQERVRALRKKPIDTPNALRNLMKAYVYLDDADTAAGLADVKFWPSGDKFESLQIEKLHADAKLWAGDAVPYIKYSKKARKRTPLTADDRMEKLIKGKRVALVGPAETGDRLGHIIDEYDVVVRPRYQPEFIEENKDAQGSRTDITYYSGQDLTSLFEGIAAAAENGDVKVVNARPFSYAAHAHRQLPWLRFYRQDFSLCFHGGSLGIQRMAYDLLQFEPEEICVFNSDLYTGNSMFTTGWRHGDTFGPYSHINDIVVSHDVKSEFKFMKALMSTGRVTAQGRAAEVLAQTPDEYVRAVEEAGVLR
;
A
#
# COMPACT_ATOMS: atom_id res chain seq x y z
N MET A 1 33.77 -39.30 23.84
CA MET A 1 35.02 -38.75 24.41
C MET A 1 34.98 -37.23 24.32
N ALA A 2 34.95 -36.57 25.48
CA ALA A 2 34.89 -35.11 25.61
C ALA A 2 36.16 -34.44 25.06
N ARG A 3 36.03 -33.61 24.01
CA ARG A 3 37.11 -32.69 23.60
C ARG A 3 37.07 -31.48 24.51
N GLY A 4 37.87 -31.53 25.57
CA GLY A 4 38.04 -30.47 26.55
C GLY A 4 38.44 -29.13 25.91
N ASN A 5 37.68 -28.11 26.25
CA ASN A 5 37.91 -26.71 25.92
C ASN A 5 39.13 -26.20 26.72
N ARG A 6 40.36 -26.48 26.26
CA ARG A 6 41.58 -25.91 26.85
C ARG A 6 41.66 -24.42 26.50
N LYS A 7 41.21 -23.55 27.41
CA LYS A 7 41.58 -22.12 27.44
C LYS A 7 43.10 -22.00 27.58
N LYS A 8 43.84 -21.97 26.47
CA LYS A 8 45.29 -21.67 26.47
C LYS A 8 45.48 -20.22 26.97
N LYS A 9 46.20 -20.06 28.09
CA LYS A 9 46.63 -18.76 28.65
C LYS A 9 47.40 -17.96 27.58
N ALA A 10 47.24 -16.64 27.59
CA ALA A 10 47.98 -15.74 26.70
C ALA A 10 49.49 -15.97 26.87
N PRO A 11 50.27 -16.08 25.77
CA PRO A 11 51.72 -16.23 25.88
C PRO A 11 52.33 -14.97 26.49
N GLN A 12 52.97 -15.12 27.66
CA GLN A 12 53.65 -14.02 28.35
C GLN A 12 54.94 -13.66 27.59
N GLY A 13 55.17 -12.36 27.32
CA GLY A 13 56.44 -11.85 26.79
C GLY A 13 56.53 -11.59 25.28
N LEU A 14 55.44 -11.69 24.51
CA LEU A 14 55.44 -11.35 23.07
C LEU A 14 54.95 -9.91 22.85
N SER A 15 55.74 -9.07 22.17
CA SER A 15 55.29 -7.74 21.74
C SER A 15 54.30 -7.86 20.57
N PRO A 16 53.24 -7.01 20.50
CA PRO A 16 52.28 -7.02 19.40
C PRO A 16 52.93 -6.94 18.00
N GLN A 17 54.01 -6.17 17.86
CA GLN A 17 54.77 -6.03 16.61
C GLN A 17 55.42 -7.36 16.16
N LEU A 18 56.03 -8.08 17.11
CA LEU A 18 56.68 -9.37 16.82
C LEU A 18 55.66 -10.44 16.42
N VAL A 19 54.44 -10.38 16.97
CA VAL A 19 53.33 -11.28 16.63
C VAL A 19 52.80 -11.01 15.21
N VAL A 20 52.65 -9.74 14.80
CA VAL A 20 52.28 -9.39 13.41
C VAL A 20 53.35 -9.85 12.41
N GLN A 21 54.64 -9.69 12.74
CA GLN A 21 55.74 -10.15 11.90
C GLN A 21 55.73 -11.69 11.73
N LYS A 22 55.52 -12.43 12.82
CA LYS A 22 55.36 -13.90 12.76
C LYS A 22 54.09 -14.33 12.03
N ALA A 23 52.98 -13.59 12.17
CA ALA A 23 51.73 -13.86 11.45
C ALA A 23 51.92 -13.77 9.93
N LYS A 24 52.67 -12.77 9.45
CA LYS A 24 53.02 -12.59 8.03
C LYS A 24 53.91 -13.72 7.49
N GLN A 25 54.71 -14.37 8.33
CA GLN A 25 55.68 -15.41 7.94
C GLN A 25 55.17 -16.86 8.13
N GLN A 26 54.32 -17.12 9.12
CA GLN A 26 54.03 -18.49 9.62
C GLN A 26 52.53 -18.88 9.57
N GLY A 27 51.67 -18.03 9.02
CA GLY A 27 50.25 -18.33 8.81
C GLY A 27 49.29 -17.49 9.67
N VAL A 28 48.43 -16.72 9.01
CA VAL A 28 47.69 -15.58 9.60
C VAL A 28 46.59 -16.00 10.59
N ALA A 29 45.94 -17.15 10.39
CA ALA A 29 44.80 -17.59 11.19
C ALA A 29 45.18 -17.90 12.66
N ALA A 30 46.29 -18.62 12.87
CA ALA A 30 46.72 -19.02 14.20
C ALA A 30 47.23 -17.83 15.03
N TRP A 31 47.85 -16.85 14.36
CA TRP A 31 48.45 -15.69 15.01
C TRP A 31 47.48 -14.52 15.22
N ALA A 32 46.41 -14.39 14.43
CA ALA A 32 45.32 -13.43 14.69
C ALA A 32 44.63 -13.67 16.04
N ASN A 33 44.36 -14.93 16.37
CA ASN A 33 43.77 -15.32 17.65
C ASN A 33 44.72 -15.05 18.83
N ILE A 34 46.03 -15.26 18.63
CA ILE A 34 47.05 -14.96 19.64
C ILE A 34 47.18 -13.45 19.84
N LEU A 35 47.20 -12.66 18.76
CA LEU A 35 47.33 -11.20 18.81
C LEU A 35 46.14 -10.55 19.53
N GLY A 36 44.92 -11.04 19.30
CA GLY A 36 43.73 -10.57 20.02
C GLY A 36 43.71 -10.87 21.52
N ARG A 37 44.66 -11.68 22.04
CA ARG A 37 44.77 -12.02 23.48
C ARG A 37 45.95 -11.35 24.18
N VAL A 38 46.77 -10.57 23.47
CA VAL A 38 47.93 -9.85 24.02
C VAL A 38 47.52 -8.40 24.34
N PRO A 39 47.91 -7.83 25.49
CA PRO A 39 47.67 -6.40 25.80
C PRO A 39 48.21 -5.47 24.69
N GLY A 40 47.38 -4.56 24.19
CA GLY A 40 47.73 -3.68 23.04
C GLY A 40 47.73 -4.38 21.67
N GLY A 41 47.51 -5.69 21.63
CA GLY A 41 47.42 -6.47 20.40
C GLY A 41 46.15 -6.19 19.59
N GLU A 42 45.04 -5.81 20.24
CA GLU A 42 43.80 -5.43 19.55
C GLU A 42 43.97 -4.17 18.68
N VAL A 43 44.75 -3.19 19.14
CA VAL A 43 45.05 -1.96 18.37
C VAL A 43 45.89 -2.30 17.13
N LYS A 44 46.95 -3.11 17.29
CA LYS A 44 47.77 -3.57 16.16
C LYS A 44 47.02 -4.49 15.19
N LEU A 45 46.06 -5.27 15.70
CA LEU A 45 45.17 -6.07 14.88
C LEU A 45 44.23 -5.16 14.07
N ALA A 46 43.66 -4.14 14.69
CA ALA A 46 42.79 -3.16 14.04
C ALA A 46 43.53 -2.40 12.94
N GLU A 47 44.73 -1.87 13.20
CA GLU A 47 45.62 -1.27 12.20
C GLU A 47 45.90 -2.23 11.03
N TRP A 48 46.33 -3.47 11.33
CA TRP A 48 46.72 -4.42 10.29
C TRP A 48 45.56 -4.86 9.40
N VAL A 49 44.39 -5.10 9.98
CA VAL A 49 43.17 -5.45 9.23
C VAL A 49 42.71 -4.27 8.40
N SER A 50 42.78 -3.06 8.97
CA SER A 50 42.44 -1.81 8.30
C SER A 50 43.30 -1.59 7.05
N ASP A 51 44.62 -1.64 7.19
CA ASP A 51 45.58 -1.49 6.08
C ASP A 51 45.35 -2.54 4.99
N SER A 52 45.06 -3.77 5.40
CA SER A 52 44.87 -4.90 4.47
C SER A 52 43.49 -4.92 3.81
N SER A 53 42.59 -4.00 4.18
CA SER A 53 41.21 -3.94 3.69
C SER A 53 41.00 -3.07 2.45
N ALA A 54 42.06 -2.42 1.93
CA ALA A 54 41.99 -1.63 0.70
C ALA A 54 41.33 -2.38 -0.46
N ASP A 55 41.65 -3.67 -0.61
CA ASP A 55 41.12 -4.48 -1.70
C ASP A 55 39.64 -4.88 -1.53
N PHE A 56 39.06 -4.81 -0.34
CA PHE A 56 37.70 -5.29 -0.08
C PHE A 56 36.66 -4.54 -0.91
N MET A 57 35.81 -5.28 -1.64
CA MET A 57 34.75 -4.71 -2.48
C MET A 57 33.39 -4.77 -1.78
N PRO A 58 32.80 -3.63 -1.37
CA PRO A 58 31.48 -3.57 -0.78
C PRO A 58 30.37 -4.05 -1.74
N ARG A 59 29.20 -4.38 -1.19
CA ARG A 59 28.04 -4.83 -2.00
C ARG A 59 27.58 -3.74 -2.98
N ALA A 60 27.55 -2.48 -2.53
CA ALA A 60 27.17 -1.34 -3.36
C ALA A 60 28.13 -1.16 -4.56
N GLU A 61 29.44 -1.35 -4.34
CA GLU A 61 30.43 -1.31 -5.43
C GLU A 61 30.19 -2.41 -6.47
N VAL A 62 29.90 -3.64 -6.02
CA VAL A 62 29.55 -4.75 -6.91
C VAL A 62 28.28 -4.45 -7.71
N GLN A 63 27.27 -3.86 -7.07
CA GLN A 63 26.03 -3.48 -7.74
C GLN A 63 26.26 -2.42 -8.83
N MET A 64 27.10 -1.42 -8.53
CA MET A 64 27.42 -0.33 -9.46
C MET A 64 28.31 -0.78 -10.61
N THR A 65 29.31 -1.63 -10.34
CA THR A 65 30.31 -2.05 -11.35
C THR A 65 29.89 -3.30 -12.13
N GLY A 66 28.98 -4.12 -11.58
CA GLY A 66 28.62 -5.42 -12.14
C GLY A 66 29.72 -6.49 -12.04
N LYS A 67 30.88 -6.16 -11.46
CA LYS A 67 32.02 -7.09 -11.35
C LYS A 67 31.78 -8.10 -10.22
N PRO A 68 31.99 -9.41 -10.45
CA PRO A 68 31.84 -10.40 -9.40
C PRO A 68 32.90 -10.18 -8.31
N ARG A 69 32.54 -10.48 -7.05
CA ARG A 69 33.51 -10.46 -5.95
C ARG A 69 34.63 -11.47 -6.22
N PRO A 70 35.90 -11.11 -5.98
CA PRO A 70 37.00 -12.05 -6.11
C PRO A 70 36.81 -13.24 -5.17
N ARG A 71 37.00 -14.46 -5.69
CA ARG A 71 36.75 -15.73 -4.96
C ARG A 71 37.83 -16.07 -3.92
N THR A 72 38.97 -15.38 -3.92
CA THR A 72 40.07 -15.65 -2.99
C THR A 72 39.72 -15.19 -1.59
N ARG A 73 39.93 -16.05 -0.58
CA ARG A 73 39.83 -15.66 0.84
C ARG A 73 40.94 -14.65 1.13
N ARG A 74 40.58 -13.39 1.25
CA ARG A 74 41.54 -12.31 1.51
C ARG A 74 41.96 -12.27 2.97
N LEU A 75 43.18 -11.79 3.21
CA LEU A 75 43.81 -11.66 4.52
C LEU A 75 42.89 -11.08 5.62
N PRO A 76 42.14 -9.98 5.38
CA PRO A 76 41.23 -9.42 6.39
C PRO A 76 40.10 -10.38 6.76
N VAL A 77 39.67 -11.25 5.83
CA VAL A 77 38.62 -12.25 6.09
C VAL A 77 39.08 -13.28 7.10
N ILE A 78 40.28 -13.80 6.87
CA ILE A 78 40.87 -14.81 7.73
C ILE A 78 41.11 -14.24 9.13
N ILE A 79 41.53 -12.98 9.23
CA ILE A 79 41.79 -12.34 10.53
C ILE A 79 40.48 -12.16 11.33
N LEU A 80 39.45 -11.61 10.70
CA LEU A 80 38.17 -11.32 11.34
C LEU A 80 37.40 -12.58 11.75
N GLU A 81 37.40 -13.64 10.93
CA GLU A 81 36.78 -14.93 11.27
C GLU A 81 37.44 -15.62 12.49
N ASN A 82 38.71 -15.31 12.77
CA ASN A 82 39.48 -15.91 13.87
C ASN A 82 39.66 -14.97 15.07
N TYR A 83 39.14 -13.74 15.02
CA TYR A 83 39.19 -12.79 16.14
C TYR A 83 38.15 -13.20 17.20
N PRO A 84 38.56 -13.35 18.47
CA PRO A 84 37.66 -13.83 19.53
C PRO A 84 36.67 -12.78 20.06
N GLY A 85 36.75 -11.51 19.66
CA GLY A 85 35.91 -10.42 20.14
C GLY A 85 34.95 -9.85 19.08
N PRO A 86 34.11 -8.85 19.45
CA PRO A 86 33.21 -8.21 18.51
C PRO A 86 33.98 -7.34 17.50
N GLU A 87 33.73 -7.53 16.19
CA GLU A 87 34.40 -6.77 15.12
C GLU A 87 34.17 -5.25 15.21
N ALA A 88 33.02 -4.83 15.73
CA ALA A 88 32.70 -3.42 15.97
C ALA A 88 33.74 -2.75 16.89
N LYS A 89 34.24 -3.46 17.90
CA LYS A 89 35.28 -2.94 18.81
C LYS A 89 36.61 -2.71 18.09
N LEU A 90 36.96 -3.56 17.12
CA LEU A 90 38.16 -3.33 16.30
C LEU A 90 37.99 -2.14 15.37
N ALA A 91 36.79 -1.91 14.83
CA ALA A 91 36.48 -0.72 14.05
C ALA A 91 36.60 0.55 14.91
N ASP A 92 36.07 0.53 16.13
CA ASP A 92 36.17 1.66 17.07
C ASP A 92 37.63 1.96 17.44
N LEU A 93 38.44 0.94 17.75
CA LEU A 93 39.87 1.12 18.01
C LEU A 93 40.63 1.67 16.80
N ALA A 94 40.29 1.25 15.57
CA ALA A 94 40.90 1.82 14.37
C ALA A 94 40.52 3.30 14.17
N LEU A 95 39.29 3.67 14.53
CA LEU A 95 38.79 5.05 14.46
C LEU A 95 39.45 5.95 15.50
N GLU A 96 39.57 5.48 16.74
CA GLU A 96 40.24 6.20 17.83
C GLU A 96 41.71 6.50 17.52
N ASN A 97 42.39 5.58 16.83
CA ASN A 97 43.80 5.73 16.44
C ASN A 97 43.99 6.38 15.06
N ASN A 98 42.92 6.82 14.40
CA ASN A 98 42.95 7.45 13.07
C ASN A 98 43.61 6.59 11.97
N THR A 99 43.55 5.27 12.11
CA THR A 99 44.11 4.28 11.17
C THR A 99 43.02 3.53 10.41
N ALA A 100 41.75 3.90 10.57
CA ALA A 100 40.61 3.24 9.98
C ALA A 100 40.52 3.48 8.46
N HIS A 101 40.51 2.39 7.69
CA HIS A 101 40.31 2.39 6.26
C HIS A 101 38.80 2.30 5.95
N PRO A 102 38.25 3.11 5.02
CA PRO A 102 36.81 3.13 4.74
C PRO A 102 36.24 1.75 4.38
N ASN A 103 36.95 0.95 3.58
CA ASN A 103 36.53 -0.41 3.20
C ASN A 103 36.50 -1.40 4.39
N PHE A 104 37.31 -1.17 5.42
CA PHE A 104 37.25 -1.96 6.65
C PHE A 104 35.96 -1.64 7.42
N LEU A 105 35.61 -0.36 7.55
CA LEU A 105 34.37 0.07 8.19
C LEU A 105 33.14 -0.46 7.44
N GLU A 106 33.12 -0.37 6.11
CA GLU A 106 32.04 -0.91 5.28
C GLU A 106 31.85 -2.41 5.44
N ARG A 107 32.94 -3.15 5.63
CA ARG A 107 32.87 -4.58 5.87
C ARG A 107 32.20 -4.89 7.20
N VAL A 108 32.65 -4.25 8.28
CA VAL A 108 32.09 -4.45 9.62
C VAL A 108 30.62 -4.01 9.62
N ALA A 109 30.29 -2.89 8.96
CA ALA A 109 28.92 -2.44 8.78
C ALA A 109 28.05 -3.43 8.00
N ALA A 110 28.57 -4.03 6.92
CA ALA A 110 27.85 -5.05 6.16
C ALA A 110 27.58 -6.31 6.98
N ARG A 111 28.49 -6.69 7.88
CA ARG A 111 28.30 -7.81 8.81
C ARG A 111 27.29 -7.47 9.91
N ALA A 112 27.42 -6.31 10.54
CA ALA A 112 26.48 -5.81 11.54
C ALA A 112 25.04 -5.77 11.00
N ALA A 113 24.86 -5.29 9.77
CA ALA A 113 23.56 -5.29 9.09
C ALA A 113 23.00 -6.72 8.80
N LEU A 114 23.87 -7.73 8.59
CA LEU A 114 23.43 -9.13 8.46
C LEU A 114 23.06 -9.75 9.81
N GLU A 115 23.69 -9.29 10.88
CA GLU A 115 23.41 -9.70 12.27
C GLU A 115 22.20 -8.96 12.86
N GLY A 116 21.63 -7.99 12.14
CA GLY A 116 20.47 -7.19 12.55
C GLY A 116 20.81 -5.93 13.36
N ASP A 117 22.10 -5.65 13.58
CA ASP A 117 22.57 -4.43 14.24
C ASP A 117 22.74 -3.30 13.21
N ASN A 118 21.60 -2.72 12.83
CA ASN A 118 21.56 -1.62 11.87
C ASN A 118 22.17 -0.33 12.44
N ALA A 119 21.97 -0.05 13.73
CA ALA A 119 22.51 1.15 14.38
C ALA A 119 24.04 1.23 14.29
N THR A 120 24.73 0.11 14.55
CA THR A 120 26.18 0.03 14.36
C THR A 120 26.55 0.15 12.88
N ALA A 121 25.81 -0.50 11.98
CA ALA A 121 26.05 -0.41 10.55
C ALA A 121 25.94 1.04 10.03
N LEU A 122 24.90 1.77 10.46
CA LEU A 122 24.68 3.16 10.06
C LEU A 122 25.78 4.09 10.58
N ARG A 123 26.13 3.98 11.87
CA ARG A 123 27.24 4.75 12.47
C ARG A 123 28.54 4.54 11.70
N LEU A 124 28.88 3.29 11.40
CA LEU A 124 30.11 2.95 10.67
C LEU A 124 30.09 3.43 9.21
N ARG A 125 28.94 3.37 8.52
CA ARG A 125 28.80 3.90 7.16
C ARG A 125 28.87 5.42 7.09
N ARG A 126 28.25 6.15 8.05
CA ARG A 126 28.42 7.60 8.16
C ARG A 126 29.90 7.96 8.28
N ARG A 127 30.61 7.27 9.17
CA ARG A 127 32.05 7.49 9.35
C ARG A 127 32.88 7.10 8.13
N ALA A 128 32.52 6.04 7.41
CA ALA A 128 33.18 5.65 6.17
C ALA A 128 33.02 6.72 5.06
N VAL A 129 31.85 7.37 4.99
CA VAL A 129 31.59 8.49 4.07
C VAL A 129 32.39 9.74 4.47
N GLU A 130 32.52 10.02 5.77
CA GLU A 130 33.35 11.15 6.26
C GLU A 130 34.84 10.98 5.90
N LEU A 131 35.35 9.75 5.93
CA LEU A 131 36.76 9.45 5.61
C LEU A 131 37.07 9.51 4.11
N ASP A 132 36.10 9.15 3.25
CA ASP A 132 36.24 9.21 1.79
C ASP A 132 34.91 9.64 1.14
N PRO A 133 34.67 10.97 1.04
CA PRO A 133 33.44 11.52 0.49
C PRO A 133 33.30 11.41 -1.03
N GLU A 134 34.39 11.22 -1.77
CA GLU A 134 34.41 11.27 -3.25
C GLU A 134 33.97 9.95 -3.91
N THR A 135 33.64 8.94 -3.09
CA THR A 135 33.32 7.61 -3.59
C THR A 135 31.82 7.33 -3.60
N ALA A 136 31.25 7.26 -4.81
CA ALA A 136 29.80 7.12 -5.03
C ALA A 136 29.16 5.91 -4.35
N HIS A 137 29.81 4.75 -4.33
CA HIS A 137 29.21 3.52 -3.78
C HIS A 137 29.06 3.55 -2.25
N ARG A 138 29.80 4.42 -1.53
CA ARG A 138 29.65 4.57 -0.07
C ARG A 138 28.40 5.36 0.28
N HIS A 139 28.16 6.44 -0.44
CA HIS A 139 26.90 7.19 -0.36
C HIS A 139 25.70 6.30 -0.68
N LEU A 140 25.81 5.44 -1.70
CA LEU A 140 24.79 4.45 -2.03
C LEU A 140 24.57 3.45 -0.88
N ALA A 141 25.64 2.91 -0.28
CA ALA A 141 25.53 1.96 0.84
C ALA A 141 24.92 2.61 2.10
N LEU A 142 25.26 3.87 2.37
CA LEU A 142 24.69 4.67 3.46
C LEU A 142 23.19 4.86 3.24
N ALA A 143 22.79 5.33 2.06
CA ALA A 143 21.39 5.50 1.70
C ALA A 143 20.58 4.19 1.81
N GLN A 144 21.12 3.08 1.31
CA GLN A 144 20.49 1.76 1.44
C GLN A 144 20.38 1.28 2.90
N CYS A 145 21.24 1.77 3.80
CA CYS A 145 21.12 1.51 5.24
C CYS A 145 19.98 2.31 5.83
N LEU A 146 19.98 3.62 5.59
CA LEU A 146 18.98 4.57 6.07
C LEU A 146 17.56 4.18 5.64
N LEU A 147 17.41 3.70 4.39
CA LEU A 147 16.13 3.22 3.85
C LEU A 147 15.71 1.84 4.36
N LYS A 148 16.53 1.16 5.17
CA LYS A 148 16.22 -0.17 5.72
C LYS A 148 16.04 -0.18 7.22
N GLU A 149 16.49 0.85 7.93
CA GLU A 149 16.33 0.91 9.38
C GLU A 149 14.85 1.03 9.72
N PRO A 150 14.23 0.01 10.32
CA PRO A 150 12.84 0.14 10.75
C PRO A 150 12.79 1.11 11.92
N GLU A 151 12.10 2.23 11.75
CA GLU A 151 11.76 3.12 12.86
C GLU A 151 10.38 2.75 13.40
N GLU A 152 10.23 2.78 14.73
CA GLU A 152 8.91 2.64 15.33
C GLU A 152 8.11 3.91 15.00
N GLY A 153 7.07 3.75 14.18
CA GLY A 153 6.28 4.85 13.67
C GLY A 153 4.83 4.45 13.43
N VAL A 154 4.09 5.35 12.79
CA VAL A 154 2.73 5.04 12.34
C VAL A 154 2.82 4.43 10.94
N VAL A 155 2.32 3.20 10.80
CA VAL A 155 2.23 2.47 9.54
C VAL A 155 0.78 2.32 9.12
N HIS A 156 0.57 2.17 7.82
CA HIS A 156 -0.73 1.84 7.26
C HIS A 156 -0.85 0.32 7.07
N ASP A 157 -1.62 -0.34 7.94
CA ASP A 157 -2.00 -1.75 7.82
C ASP A 157 -3.36 -1.90 7.12
N TRP A 158 -3.51 -2.93 6.28
CA TRP A 158 -4.72 -3.13 5.48
C TRP A 158 -5.95 -3.57 6.27
N ILE A 159 -5.81 -3.89 7.56
CA ILE A 159 -6.91 -4.24 8.48
C ILE A 159 -7.05 -3.17 9.56
N LEU A 160 -5.96 -2.85 10.26
CA LEU A 160 -5.96 -1.89 11.37
C LEU A 160 -6.02 -0.43 10.93
N GLY A 161 -5.65 -0.14 9.67
CA GLY A 161 -5.41 1.21 9.20
C GLY A 161 -4.11 1.80 9.78
N LEU A 162 -4.11 3.07 10.15
CA LEU A 162 -3.00 3.76 10.80
C LEU A 162 -2.79 3.24 12.24
N ALA A 163 -1.74 2.45 12.42
CA ALA A 163 -1.36 1.81 13.67
C ALA A 163 0.14 1.98 13.94
N LYS A 164 0.56 1.84 15.20
CA LYS A 164 2.00 1.76 15.51
C LYS A 164 2.58 0.49 14.91
N GLY A 165 3.72 0.62 14.24
CA GLY A 165 4.46 -0.49 13.66
C GLY A 165 5.82 -0.06 13.15
N SER A 166 6.49 -0.98 12.47
CA SER A 166 7.80 -0.77 11.86
C SER A 166 7.65 0.00 10.55
N ALA A 167 7.95 1.30 10.53
CA ALA A 167 7.93 2.14 9.34
C ALA A 167 9.31 2.19 8.67
N VAL A 168 9.32 2.31 7.34
CA VAL A 168 10.54 2.63 6.58
C VAL A 168 10.73 4.15 6.59
N PRO A 169 11.87 4.68 7.04
CA PRO A 169 12.11 6.12 7.11
C PRO A 169 12.09 6.75 5.72
N ASN A 170 11.26 7.77 5.53
CA ASN A 170 11.47 8.73 4.44
C ASN A 170 12.56 9.71 4.91
N SER A 171 13.81 9.25 4.92
CA SER A 171 14.93 10.02 5.47
C SER A 171 15.45 11.02 4.45
N GLU A 172 15.38 12.31 4.77
CA GLU A 172 16.04 13.37 3.99
C GLU A 172 17.54 13.11 3.86
N GLU A 173 18.17 12.51 4.87
CA GLU A 173 19.58 12.12 4.84
C GLU A 173 19.83 11.05 3.75
N ALA A 174 18.91 10.10 3.57
CA ALA A 174 19.02 9.11 2.50
C ALA A 174 18.93 9.76 1.12
N LEU A 175 18.03 10.74 0.96
CA LEU A 175 17.90 11.48 -0.29
C LEU A 175 19.17 12.31 -0.58
N GLN A 176 19.76 12.95 0.43
CA GLN A 176 21.01 13.69 0.30
C GLN A 176 22.19 12.77 -0.05
N ALA A 177 22.28 11.60 0.58
CA ALA A 177 23.29 10.60 0.25
C ALA A 177 23.12 10.10 -1.20
N LEU A 178 21.89 9.81 -1.65
CA LEU A 178 21.62 9.42 -3.04
C LEU A 178 21.94 10.53 -4.04
N LYS A 179 21.65 11.78 -3.70
CA LYS A 179 22.01 12.95 -4.52
C LYS A 179 23.53 13.04 -4.69
N LYS A 180 24.32 12.90 -3.62
CA LYS A 180 25.79 12.86 -3.71
C LYS A 180 26.28 11.68 -4.54
N ALA A 181 25.69 10.49 -4.34
CA ALA A 181 26.03 9.32 -5.16
C ALA A 181 25.77 9.58 -6.65
N TYR A 182 24.68 10.29 -6.98
CA TYR A 182 24.32 10.68 -8.34
C TYR A 182 25.28 11.71 -8.93
N GLU A 183 25.69 12.72 -8.17
CA GLU A 183 26.69 13.72 -8.59
C GLU A 183 28.04 13.06 -8.94
N LEU A 184 28.46 12.07 -8.14
CA LEU A 184 29.71 11.33 -8.34
C LEU A 184 29.64 10.28 -9.45
N ALA A 185 28.45 9.74 -9.75
CA ALA A 185 28.26 8.68 -10.74
C ALA A 185 26.94 8.84 -11.53
N PRO A 186 26.77 9.91 -12.32
CA PRO A 186 25.48 10.28 -12.92
C PRO A 186 24.99 9.28 -13.97
N GLY A 187 25.90 8.50 -14.55
CA GLY A 187 25.58 7.49 -15.55
C GLY A 187 25.26 6.09 -14.99
N ASN A 188 25.42 5.86 -13.68
CA ASN A 188 25.32 4.52 -13.12
C ASN A 188 23.85 4.07 -12.98
N PRO A 189 23.45 2.92 -13.56
CA PRO A 189 22.04 2.49 -13.56
C PRO A 189 21.48 2.25 -12.15
N VAL A 190 22.29 1.77 -11.20
CA VAL A 190 21.81 1.51 -9.83
C VAL A 190 21.57 2.82 -9.08
N VAL A 191 22.49 3.78 -9.20
CA VAL A 191 22.32 5.09 -8.57
C VAL A 191 21.14 5.84 -9.16
N LEU A 192 21.00 5.84 -10.49
CA LEU A 192 19.84 6.42 -11.18
C LEU A 192 18.52 5.83 -10.67
N TYR A 193 18.48 4.49 -10.50
CA TYR A 193 17.30 3.79 -10.02
C TYR A 193 16.93 4.12 -8.58
N GLU A 194 17.91 4.05 -7.67
CA GLU A 194 17.70 4.25 -6.23
C GLU A 194 17.37 5.72 -5.93
N TYR A 195 18.08 6.66 -6.57
CA TYR A 195 17.79 8.09 -6.46
C TYR A 195 16.43 8.45 -7.07
N GLY A 196 16.10 7.93 -8.25
CA GLY A 196 14.78 8.11 -8.85
C GLY A 196 13.66 7.57 -7.95
N THR A 197 13.82 6.39 -7.37
CA THR A 197 12.84 5.80 -6.45
C THR A 197 12.67 6.65 -5.18
N ALA A 198 13.77 7.15 -4.62
CA ALA A 198 13.72 8.05 -3.46
C ALA A 198 13.04 9.39 -3.79
N LEU A 199 13.27 9.96 -4.97
CA LEU A 199 12.57 11.17 -5.44
C LEU A 199 11.06 10.93 -5.58
N VAL A 200 10.64 9.77 -6.10
CA VAL A 200 9.22 9.39 -6.13
C VAL A 200 8.62 9.29 -4.73
N ALA A 201 9.36 8.77 -3.75
CA ALA A 201 8.93 8.70 -2.35
C ALA A 201 8.87 10.09 -1.69
N ALA A 202 9.75 11.01 -2.09
CA ALA A 202 9.75 12.41 -1.69
C ALA A 202 8.66 13.26 -2.38
N GLY A 203 8.01 12.74 -3.43
CA GLY A 203 6.97 13.45 -4.20
C GLY A 203 7.48 14.17 -5.45
N ASP A 204 8.79 14.19 -5.70
CA ASP A 204 9.44 14.82 -6.87
C ASP A 204 9.38 13.90 -8.11
N VAL A 205 8.17 13.52 -8.53
CA VAL A 205 7.94 12.54 -9.60
C VAL A 205 8.49 13.00 -10.95
N ASP A 206 8.38 14.29 -11.27
CA ASP A 206 8.84 14.85 -12.56
C ASP A 206 10.35 14.72 -12.77
N LYS A 207 11.13 14.88 -11.70
CA LYS A 207 12.59 14.68 -11.72
C LYS A 207 12.95 13.19 -11.71
N ALA A 208 12.13 12.36 -11.07
CA ALA A 208 12.38 10.94 -10.93
C ALA A 208 12.21 10.16 -12.24
N LEU A 209 11.16 10.45 -13.01
CA LEU A 209 10.79 9.67 -14.19
C LEU A 209 11.93 9.56 -15.22
N PRO A 210 12.60 10.65 -15.65
CA PRO A 210 13.72 10.55 -16.59
C PRO A 210 14.88 9.68 -16.07
N LEU A 211 15.18 9.76 -14.77
CA LEU A 211 16.25 8.97 -14.14
C LEU A 211 15.92 7.47 -14.15
N LEU A 212 14.67 7.12 -13.81
CA LEU A 212 14.19 5.74 -13.81
C LEU A 212 14.11 5.16 -15.23
N GLU A 213 13.64 5.94 -16.21
CA GLU A 213 13.64 5.56 -17.62
C GLU A 213 15.06 5.24 -18.12
N MET A 214 16.04 6.11 -17.79
CA MET A 214 17.44 5.88 -18.11
C MET A 214 18.03 4.65 -17.39
N ALA A 215 17.68 4.42 -16.13
CA ALA A 215 18.15 3.28 -15.35
C ALA A 215 17.72 1.95 -15.99
N VAL A 216 16.43 1.85 -16.33
CA VAL A 216 15.83 0.67 -16.96
C VAL A 216 16.39 0.43 -18.35
N LEU A 217 16.65 1.48 -19.12
CA LEU A 217 17.28 1.37 -20.45
C LEU A 217 18.69 0.79 -20.36
N LYS A 218 19.50 1.25 -19.38
CA LYS A 218 20.88 0.81 -19.21
C LYS A 218 21.01 -0.59 -18.61
N ARG A 219 20.10 -0.96 -17.71
CA ARG A 219 20.09 -2.28 -17.07
C ARG A 219 18.67 -2.82 -16.99
N PRO A 220 18.23 -3.58 -18.00
CA PRO A 220 16.95 -4.30 -18.00
C PRO A 220 16.84 -5.24 -16.78
N GLN A 221 15.91 -4.96 -15.87
CA GLN A 221 15.58 -5.84 -14.74
C GLN A 221 14.07 -5.91 -14.56
N GLU A 222 13.54 -7.11 -14.30
CA GLU A 222 12.11 -7.36 -14.10
C GLU A 222 11.51 -6.44 -13.02
N ASP A 223 12.13 -6.38 -11.84
CA ASP A 223 11.67 -5.57 -10.72
C ASP A 223 11.63 -4.07 -11.06
N TRP A 224 12.57 -3.59 -11.88
CA TRP A 224 12.66 -2.19 -12.27
C TRP A 224 11.58 -1.82 -13.29
N TYR A 225 11.26 -2.74 -14.20
CA TYR A 225 10.13 -2.57 -15.11
C TYR A 225 8.79 -2.49 -14.35
N LEU A 226 8.61 -3.36 -13.34
CA LEU A 226 7.40 -3.34 -12.51
C LEU A 226 7.25 -2.02 -11.76
N GLN A 227 8.31 -1.55 -11.11
CA GLN A 227 8.24 -0.29 -10.36
C GLN A 227 7.98 0.91 -11.28
N LEU A 228 8.64 0.98 -12.44
CA LEU A 228 8.38 2.05 -13.41
C LEU A 228 6.94 2.00 -13.95
N ALA A 229 6.41 0.81 -14.24
CA ALA A 229 5.02 0.63 -14.65
C ALA A 229 4.01 1.02 -13.55
N GLU A 230 4.34 0.75 -12.28
CA GLU A 230 3.55 1.17 -11.12
C GLU A 230 3.50 2.68 -10.97
N ILE A 231 4.64 3.35 -11.22
CA ILE A 231 4.73 4.81 -11.22
C ILE A 231 3.88 5.37 -12.38
N TYR A 232 4.06 4.91 -13.61
CA TYR A 232 3.27 5.40 -14.75
C TYR A 232 1.75 5.23 -14.61
N ARG A 233 1.31 4.19 -13.89
CA ARG A 233 -0.11 3.93 -13.64
C ARG A 233 -0.71 4.85 -12.58
N ARG A 234 0.09 5.62 -11.83
CA ARG A 234 -0.46 6.51 -10.80
C ARG A 234 -1.39 7.56 -11.42
N PRO A 235 -2.52 7.91 -10.78
CA PRO A 235 -3.51 8.82 -11.35
C PRO A 235 -2.98 10.22 -11.69
N ASP A 236 -1.96 10.70 -10.97
CA ASP A 236 -1.28 11.98 -11.22
C ASP A 236 -0.40 11.97 -12.48
N ILE A 237 0.08 10.79 -12.91
CA ILE A 237 0.92 10.64 -14.10
C ILE A 237 0.10 10.17 -15.31
N ALA A 238 -0.85 9.25 -15.08
CA ALA A 238 -1.79 8.71 -16.06
C ALA A 238 -1.18 8.22 -17.39
N LYS A 239 0.09 7.78 -17.40
CA LYS A 239 0.77 7.22 -18.58
C LYS A 239 0.44 5.74 -18.76
N PHE A 240 -0.85 5.42 -18.85
CA PHE A 240 -1.38 4.06 -18.83
C PHE A 240 -0.82 3.17 -19.95
N GLU A 241 -0.68 3.69 -21.17
CA GLU A 241 -0.14 2.94 -22.31
C GLU A 241 1.31 2.46 -22.11
N LYS A 242 2.16 3.35 -21.57
CA LYS A 242 3.53 2.99 -21.20
C LYS A 242 3.53 1.95 -20.10
N ALA A 243 2.68 2.11 -19.08
CA ALA A 243 2.54 1.14 -17.99
C ALA A 243 2.15 -0.25 -18.53
N MET A 244 1.15 -0.32 -19.41
CA MET A 244 0.70 -1.58 -20.03
C MET A 244 1.83 -2.27 -20.77
N THR A 245 2.60 -1.54 -21.58
CA THR A 245 3.73 -2.09 -22.34
C THR A 245 4.78 -2.75 -21.42
N TYR A 246 5.12 -2.13 -20.29
CA TYR A 246 6.07 -2.70 -19.34
C TYR A 246 5.49 -3.89 -18.57
N TYR A 247 4.21 -3.84 -18.16
CA TYR A 247 3.55 -4.99 -17.54
C TYR A 247 3.45 -6.19 -18.47
N GLU A 248 3.15 -5.96 -19.75
CA GLU A 248 3.10 -7.01 -20.78
C GLU A 248 4.45 -7.66 -20.99
N ARG A 249 5.53 -6.87 -21.02
CA ARG A 249 6.90 -7.39 -21.10
C ARG A 249 7.20 -8.31 -19.92
N VAL A 250 6.97 -7.84 -18.70
CA VAL A 250 7.22 -8.64 -17.48
C VAL A 250 6.38 -9.91 -17.47
N PHE A 251 5.09 -9.83 -17.81
CA PHE A 251 4.22 -11.00 -17.85
C PHE A 251 4.52 -11.93 -19.04
N GLY A 252 5.08 -11.40 -20.13
CA GLY A 252 5.62 -12.16 -21.26
C GLY A 252 6.76 -13.06 -20.83
N ASP A 253 7.76 -12.45 -20.18
CA ASP A 253 8.99 -13.10 -19.70
C ASP A 253 8.71 -14.05 -18.52
N ASN A 254 7.91 -13.60 -17.55
CA ASN A 254 7.52 -14.36 -16.37
C ASN A 254 5.99 -14.42 -16.20
N PRO A 255 5.33 -15.42 -16.81
CA PRO A 255 3.88 -15.55 -16.75
C PRO A 255 3.31 -15.96 -15.38
N LYS A 256 4.16 -16.19 -14.37
CA LYS A 256 3.74 -16.40 -12.98
C LYS A 256 3.64 -15.08 -12.20
N ASN A 257 4.12 -13.98 -12.78
CA ASN A 257 4.08 -12.68 -12.13
C ASN A 257 2.67 -12.08 -12.19
N MET A 258 1.83 -12.44 -11.21
CA MET A 258 0.46 -11.94 -11.09
C MET A 258 0.37 -10.44 -10.77
N LYS A 259 1.45 -9.84 -10.25
CA LYS A 259 1.52 -8.39 -10.02
C LYS A 259 1.51 -7.65 -11.36
N ALA A 260 2.32 -8.13 -12.32
CA ALA A 260 2.35 -7.58 -13.67
C ALA A 260 0.99 -7.66 -14.35
N LEU A 261 0.34 -8.82 -14.30
CA LEU A 261 -0.98 -8.99 -14.92
C LEU A 261 -2.06 -8.13 -14.27
N SER A 262 -2.06 -8.03 -12.94
CA SER A 262 -3.00 -7.17 -12.22
C SER A 262 -2.77 -5.69 -12.56
N GLY A 263 -1.50 -5.28 -12.70
CA GLY A 263 -1.11 -3.95 -13.17
C GLY A 263 -1.57 -3.67 -14.60
N LEU A 264 -1.45 -4.65 -15.50
CA LEU A 264 -1.93 -4.56 -16.88
C LEU A 264 -3.45 -4.35 -16.94
N ILE A 265 -4.23 -5.16 -16.22
CA ILE A 265 -5.69 -5.02 -16.16
C ILE A 265 -6.07 -3.65 -15.59
N ASN A 266 -5.42 -3.25 -14.51
CA ASN A 266 -5.70 -1.98 -13.85
C ASN A 266 -5.38 -0.77 -14.75
N ALA A 267 -4.23 -0.78 -15.43
CA ALA A 267 -3.84 0.28 -16.35
C ALA A 267 -4.72 0.27 -17.61
N GLY A 268 -5.04 -0.89 -18.16
CA GLY A 268 -5.86 -1.02 -19.37
C GLY A 268 -7.30 -0.59 -19.16
N THR A 269 -7.90 -0.93 -18.01
CA THR A 269 -9.29 -0.53 -17.68
C THR A 269 -9.44 0.94 -17.31
N ARG A 270 -8.36 1.62 -16.88
CA ARG A 270 -8.36 3.06 -16.61
C ARG A 270 -7.87 3.93 -17.77
N GLY A 271 -7.06 3.36 -18.66
CA GLY A 271 -6.51 4.06 -19.81
C GLY A 271 -7.32 3.75 -21.09
N PRO A 272 -6.72 3.04 -22.07
CA PRO A 272 -7.30 2.90 -23.41
C PRO A 272 -8.54 2.00 -23.50
N MET A 273 -8.76 1.10 -22.53
CA MET A 273 -9.79 0.04 -22.61
C MET A 273 -9.69 -0.85 -23.85
N ASP A 274 -8.47 -1.15 -24.32
CA ASP A 274 -8.25 -2.17 -25.33
C ASP A 274 -8.48 -3.57 -24.72
N TRP A 275 -9.75 -3.98 -24.75
CA TRP A 275 -10.23 -5.25 -24.19
C TRP A 275 -9.56 -6.46 -24.85
N ALA A 276 -9.29 -6.39 -26.16
CA ALA A 276 -8.63 -7.45 -26.90
C ALA A 276 -7.17 -7.63 -26.43
N ARG A 277 -6.44 -6.53 -26.22
CA ARG A 277 -5.07 -6.54 -25.70
C ARG A 277 -5.00 -7.08 -24.27
N ILE A 278 -5.90 -6.65 -23.39
CA ILE A 278 -5.95 -7.16 -22.01
C ILE A 278 -6.30 -8.66 -22.01
N TRP A 279 -7.31 -9.06 -22.79
CA TRP A 279 -7.76 -10.45 -22.88
C TRP A 279 -6.68 -11.38 -23.41
N ARG A 280 -5.88 -10.95 -24.39
CA ARG A 280 -4.74 -11.73 -24.92
C ARG A 280 -3.79 -12.19 -23.82
N SER A 281 -3.53 -11.34 -22.83
CA SER A 281 -2.67 -11.68 -21.68
C SER A 281 -3.39 -12.56 -20.66
N VAL A 282 -4.64 -12.22 -20.31
CA VAL A 282 -5.41 -12.93 -19.27
C VAL A 282 -5.81 -14.35 -19.70
N ARG A 283 -6.20 -14.53 -20.98
CA ARG A 283 -6.52 -15.84 -21.59
C ARG A 283 -5.40 -16.87 -21.41
N ARG A 284 -4.13 -16.44 -21.36
CA ARG A 284 -2.98 -17.33 -21.14
C ARG A 284 -3.03 -18.05 -19.79
N LEU A 285 -3.75 -17.52 -18.80
CA LEU A 285 -3.94 -18.19 -17.52
C LEU A 285 -4.84 -19.40 -17.63
N GLU A 286 -5.88 -19.31 -18.46
CA GLU A 286 -6.83 -20.41 -18.68
C GLU A 286 -6.20 -21.51 -19.50
N THR A 287 -5.54 -21.17 -20.62
CA THR A 287 -4.97 -22.15 -21.55
C THR A 287 -3.75 -22.91 -21.00
N ARG A 288 -3.11 -22.39 -19.94
CA ARG A 288 -1.96 -23.05 -19.28
C ARG A 288 -2.38 -24.01 -18.16
N LYS A 289 -3.64 -23.96 -17.73
CA LYS A 289 -4.15 -24.83 -16.67
C LYS A 289 -4.24 -26.25 -17.23
N LYS A 290 -3.64 -27.24 -16.54
CA LYS A 290 -3.50 -28.62 -17.07
C LYS A 290 -4.83 -29.36 -17.29
N SER A 291 -5.91 -28.98 -16.60
CA SER A 291 -7.30 -29.33 -16.90
C SER A 291 -8.25 -28.70 -15.85
N GLY A 292 -9.50 -28.45 -16.23
CA GLY A 292 -10.60 -28.20 -15.28
C GLY A 292 -10.99 -26.72 -15.13
N THR A 293 -10.70 -25.88 -16.12
CA THR A 293 -11.31 -24.55 -16.21
C THR A 293 -12.57 -24.60 -17.08
N PRO A 294 -13.62 -23.81 -16.78
CA PRO A 294 -14.75 -23.63 -17.69
C PRO A 294 -14.33 -23.21 -19.10
N TYR A 295 -13.18 -22.54 -19.25
CA TYR A 295 -12.65 -22.13 -20.55
C TYR A 295 -12.28 -23.31 -21.48
N ASP A 296 -12.15 -24.54 -20.95
CA ASP A 296 -11.88 -25.73 -21.76
C ASP A 296 -13.11 -26.14 -22.62
N ASP A 297 -14.31 -25.65 -22.29
CA ASP A 297 -15.52 -25.86 -23.07
C ASP A 297 -15.55 -24.91 -24.28
N PRO A 298 -15.63 -25.43 -25.53
CA PRO A 298 -15.64 -24.61 -26.74
C PRO A 298 -16.75 -23.54 -26.77
N ALA A 299 -17.93 -23.82 -26.20
CA ALA A 299 -19.03 -22.87 -26.18
C ALA A 299 -18.74 -21.71 -25.23
N ILE A 300 -18.19 -21.99 -24.04
CA ILE A 300 -17.78 -20.96 -23.08
C ILE A 300 -16.60 -20.17 -23.63
N GLN A 301 -15.64 -20.85 -24.25
CA GLN A 301 -14.51 -20.22 -24.92
C GLN A 301 -15.00 -19.21 -25.95
N GLU A 302 -15.90 -19.61 -26.86
CA GLU A 302 -16.42 -18.74 -27.91
C GLU A 302 -17.14 -17.52 -27.32
N GLN A 303 -18.01 -17.72 -26.32
CA GLN A 303 -18.73 -16.61 -25.68
C GLN A 303 -17.78 -15.59 -25.03
N LEU A 304 -16.76 -16.07 -24.32
CA LEU A 304 -15.76 -15.20 -23.68
C LEU A 304 -14.90 -14.49 -24.71
N ASP A 305 -14.48 -15.18 -25.75
CA ASP A 305 -13.68 -14.63 -26.83
C ASP A 305 -14.46 -13.54 -27.60
N GLN A 306 -15.77 -13.75 -27.85
CA GLN A 306 -16.65 -12.74 -28.42
C GLN A 306 -16.79 -11.49 -27.52
N LEU A 307 -16.87 -11.67 -26.19
CA LEU A 307 -17.01 -10.58 -25.22
C LEU A 307 -15.83 -9.58 -25.25
N PHE A 308 -14.63 -10.03 -25.62
CA PHE A 308 -13.40 -9.22 -25.58
C PHE A 308 -12.83 -8.84 -26.95
N TRP A 309 -13.03 -9.63 -28.01
CA TRP A 309 -12.48 -9.33 -29.34
C TRP A 309 -13.39 -8.49 -30.22
N ARG A 310 -14.69 -8.41 -29.91
CA ARG A 310 -15.60 -7.50 -30.59
C ARG A 310 -15.54 -6.11 -29.96
N GLU A 311 -15.61 -5.09 -30.81
CA GLU A 311 -15.68 -3.69 -30.35
C GLU A 311 -17.06 -3.39 -29.71
N GLU A 312 -18.11 -3.99 -30.24
CA GLU A 312 -19.49 -3.84 -29.77
C GLU A 312 -19.70 -4.38 -28.35
N HIS A 313 -20.58 -3.73 -27.60
CA HIS A 313 -21.04 -4.23 -26.31
C HIS A 313 -21.93 -5.48 -26.47
N PRO A 314 -21.85 -6.45 -25.54
CA PRO A 314 -22.68 -7.64 -25.60
C PRO A 314 -24.18 -7.30 -25.43
N THR A 315 -25.03 -8.01 -26.17
CA THR A 315 -26.49 -7.92 -26.03
C THR A 315 -26.95 -8.57 -24.73
N GLN A 316 -28.14 -8.21 -24.24
CA GLN A 316 -28.72 -8.83 -23.03
C GLN A 316 -28.78 -10.36 -23.14
N GLU A 317 -29.20 -10.88 -24.30
CA GLU A 317 -29.28 -12.33 -24.54
C GLU A 317 -27.93 -13.04 -24.43
N GLN A 318 -26.86 -12.41 -24.95
CA GLN A 318 -25.49 -12.94 -24.83
C GLN A 318 -25.03 -12.95 -23.36
N VAL A 319 -25.33 -11.89 -22.62
CA VAL A 319 -24.99 -11.78 -21.20
C VAL A 319 -25.73 -12.80 -20.36
N ASP A 320 -27.04 -12.96 -20.58
CA ASP A 320 -27.88 -13.92 -19.85
C ASP A 320 -27.43 -15.36 -20.11
N SER A 321 -27.11 -15.68 -21.38
CA SER A 321 -26.56 -16.98 -21.79
C SER A 321 -25.24 -17.27 -21.08
N LEU A 322 -24.27 -16.35 -21.15
CA LEU A 322 -22.97 -16.49 -20.51
C LEU A 322 -23.09 -16.62 -18.98
N GLY A 323 -23.93 -15.77 -18.37
CA GLY A 323 -24.18 -15.77 -16.92
C GLY A 323 -24.74 -17.10 -16.44
N LYS A 324 -25.71 -17.67 -17.17
CA LYS A 324 -26.28 -18.99 -16.88
C LYS A 324 -25.22 -20.07 -16.98
N THR A 325 -24.47 -20.12 -18.09
CA THR A 325 -23.46 -21.15 -18.30
C THR A 325 -22.36 -21.12 -17.23
N LEU A 326 -21.83 -19.94 -16.89
CA LEU A 326 -20.82 -19.83 -15.82
C LEU A 326 -21.39 -20.18 -14.44
N THR A 327 -22.67 -19.89 -14.18
CA THR A 327 -23.33 -20.28 -12.92
C THR A 327 -23.47 -21.79 -12.79
N GLU A 328 -23.84 -22.49 -13.87
CA GLU A 328 -23.87 -23.95 -13.89
C GLU A 328 -22.49 -24.56 -13.61
N GLU A 329 -21.43 -23.93 -14.13
CA GLU A 329 -20.04 -24.35 -13.88
C GLU A 329 -19.64 -24.19 -12.41
N PHE A 330 -20.03 -23.09 -11.76
CA PHE A 330 -19.82 -22.91 -10.31
C PHE A 330 -20.53 -23.99 -9.49
N ASN A 331 -21.71 -24.44 -9.92
CA ASN A 331 -22.43 -25.54 -9.29
C ASN A 331 -21.72 -26.89 -9.47
N ARG A 332 -21.04 -27.09 -10.60
CA ARG A 332 -20.14 -28.24 -10.85
C ARG A 332 -18.79 -28.13 -10.11
N GLY A 333 -18.53 -27.03 -9.40
CA GLY A 333 -17.28 -26.79 -8.69
C GLY A 333 -16.11 -26.40 -9.61
N ARG A 334 -16.39 -26.03 -10.86
CA ARG A 334 -15.42 -25.48 -11.80
C ARG A 334 -15.53 -23.94 -11.79
N SER A 335 -14.41 -23.25 -11.91
CA SER A 335 -14.36 -21.79 -11.98
C SER A 335 -13.20 -21.34 -12.84
N LEU A 336 -13.41 -20.23 -13.55
CA LEU A 336 -12.34 -19.53 -14.26
C LEU A 336 -11.26 -19.12 -13.26
N HIS A 337 -10.05 -18.86 -13.74
CA HIS A 337 -9.05 -18.21 -12.91
C HIS A 337 -9.62 -16.89 -12.37
N ARG A 338 -9.40 -16.62 -11.08
CA ARG A 338 -9.94 -15.44 -10.37
C ARG A 338 -9.75 -14.14 -11.15
N THR A 339 -8.56 -13.95 -11.70
CA THR A 339 -8.21 -12.77 -12.49
C THR A 339 -9.00 -12.68 -13.79
N ALA A 340 -9.27 -13.80 -14.46
CA ALA A 340 -10.10 -13.85 -15.66
C ALA A 340 -11.57 -13.58 -15.33
N LEU A 341 -12.12 -14.23 -14.29
CA LEU A 341 -13.49 -13.97 -13.84
C LEU A 341 -13.68 -12.49 -13.44
N GLY A 342 -12.72 -11.92 -12.72
CA GLY A 342 -12.74 -10.50 -12.37
C GLY A 342 -12.75 -9.58 -13.59
N LEU A 343 -12.00 -9.91 -14.64
CA LEU A 343 -12.01 -9.17 -15.90
C LEU A 343 -13.35 -9.31 -16.65
N VAL A 344 -13.94 -10.51 -16.68
CA VAL A 344 -15.27 -10.75 -17.27
C VAL A 344 -16.31 -9.88 -16.57
N ILE A 345 -16.34 -9.91 -15.24
CA ILE A 345 -17.26 -9.07 -14.44
C ILE A 345 -17.05 -7.59 -14.76
N THR A 346 -15.80 -7.14 -14.83
CA THR A 346 -15.44 -5.76 -15.15
C THR A 346 -15.97 -5.38 -16.54
N ARG A 347 -15.76 -6.21 -17.57
CA ARG A 347 -16.22 -5.97 -18.94
C ARG A 347 -17.75 -5.90 -19.04
N LEU A 348 -18.47 -6.77 -18.32
CA LEU A 348 -19.93 -6.71 -18.24
C LEU A 348 -20.42 -5.41 -17.61
N GLN A 349 -19.78 -4.96 -16.53
CA GLN A 349 -20.12 -3.70 -15.86
C GLN A 349 -19.82 -2.48 -16.75
N PHE A 350 -18.72 -2.48 -17.51
CA PHE A 350 -18.45 -1.47 -18.53
C PHE A 350 -19.46 -1.49 -19.69
N ALA A 351 -20.08 -2.64 -19.96
CA ALA A 351 -21.18 -2.76 -20.90
C ALA A 351 -22.55 -2.46 -20.29
N ARG A 352 -22.59 -1.92 -19.06
CA ARG A 352 -23.80 -1.59 -18.28
C ARG A 352 -24.66 -2.78 -17.88
N HIS A 353 -24.06 -3.97 -17.81
CA HIS A 353 -24.69 -5.19 -17.29
C HIS A 353 -24.20 -5.47 -15.86
N PHE A 354 -24.52 -4.58 -14.93
CA PHE A 354 -24.10 -4.65 -13.54
C PHE A 354 -24.72 -5.83 -12.80
N ALA A 355 -26.01 -6.09 -13.01
CA ALA A 355 -26.72 -7.21 -12.39
C ALA A 355 -26.03 -8.55 -12.68
N ALA A 356 -25.69 -8.78 -13.95
CA ALA A 356 -24.95 -9.98 -14.38
C ALA A 356 -23.54 -10.04 -13.75
N GLY A 357 -22.81 -8.93 -13.73
CA GLY A 357 -21.50 -8.84 -13.08
C GLY A 357 -21.55 -9.17 -11.58
N PHE A 358 -22.55 -8.65 -10.85
CA PHE A 358 -22.73 -8.93 -9.43
C PHE A 358 -23.18 -10.36 -9.14
N ALA A 359 -24.00 -10.96 -10.01
CA ALA A 359 -24.40 -12.36 -9.90
C ALA A 359 -23.18 -13.30 -10.04
N LEU A 360 -22.31 -13.06 -11.03
CA LEU A 360 -21.06 -13.82 -11.18
C LEU A 360 -20.12 -13.62 -9.96
N ARG A 361 -20.07 -12.41 -9.41
CA ARG A 361 -19.30 -12.12 -8.19
C ARG A 361 -19.84 -12.84 -6.95
N ALA A 362 -21.16 -13.02 -6.86
CA ALA A 362 -21.78 -13.85 -5.81
C ALA A 362 -21.40 -15.33 -5.97
N GLY A 363 -21.36 -15.84 -7.21
CA GLY A 363 -20.83 -17.18 -7.50
C GLY A 363 -19.36 -17.34 -7.05
N ASP A 364 -18.50 -16.36 -7.33
CA ASP A 364 -17.11 -16.32 -6.84
C ASP A 364 -17.05 -16.34 -5.30
N ALA A 365 -17.91 -15.59 -4.62
CA ALA A 365 -17.98 -15.61 -3.16
C ALA A 365 -18.37 -17.00 -2.61
N GLN A 366 -19.33 -17.69 -3.24
CA GLN A 366 -19.72 -19.05 -2.85
C GLN A 366 -18.58 -20.05 -3.05
N GLU A 367 -17.87 -19.98 -4.18
CA GLU A 367 -16.70 -20.83 -4.43
C GLU A 367 -15.61 -20.59 -3.37
N ARG A 368 -15.34 -19.34 -3.02
CA ARG A 368 -14.36 -19.00 -1.98
C ARG A 368 -14.70 -19.61 -0.64
N VAL A 369 -15.96 -19.54 -0.23
CA VAL A 369 -16.40 -20.18 1.03
C VAL A 369 -16.15 -21.68 0.96
N ARG A 370 -16.53 -22.35 -0.13
CA ARG A 370 -16.30 -23.79 -0.32
C ARG A 370 -14.81 -24.16 -0.31
N ALA A 371 -13.95 -23.34 -0.92
CA ALA A 371 -12.52 -23.59 -1.05
C ALA A 371 -11.74 -23.30 0.24
N LEU A 372 -12.02 -22.16 0.89
CA LEU A 372 -11.32 -21.75 2.11
C LEU A 372 -11.71 -22.59 3.32
N ARG A 373 -12.95 -23.09 3.40
CA ARG A 373 -13.37 -24.02 4.46
C ARG A 373 -12.61 -25.35 4.47
N LYS A 374 -11.97 -25.73 3.36
CA LYS A 374 -11.17 -26.95 3.26
C LYS A 374 -9.73 -26.77 3.76
N LYS A 375 -9.33 -25.55 4.10
CA LYS A 375 -7.98 -25.21 4.53
C LYS A 375 -8.02 -24.73 5.99
N PRO A 376 -6.94 -24.94 6.77
CA PRO A 376 -6.82 -24.29 8.07
C PRO A 376 -6.82 -22.77 7.87
N ILE A 377 -7.54 -22.07 8.76
CA ILE A 377 -7.50 -20.61 8.83
C ILE A 377 -6.56 -20.29 9.97
N ASP A 378 -5.34 -19.92 9.64
CA ASP A 378 -4.22 -19.74 10.58
C ASP A 378 -3.72 -18.29 10.66
N THR A 379 -4.19 -17.42 9.76
CA THR A 379 -3.76 -16.02 9.68
C THR A 379 -4.97 -15.06 9.65
N PRO A 380 -4.83 -13.83 10.20
CA PRO A 380 -5.88 -12.81 10.11
C PRO A 380 -6.30 -12.48 8.68
N ASN A 381 -5.38 -12.57 7.71
CA ASN A 381 -5.70 -12.33 6.31
C ASN A 381 -6.52 -13.49 5.69
N ALA A 382 -6.24 -14.75 6.04
CA ALA A 382 -7.07 -15.88 5.62
C ALA A 382 -8.49 -15.75 6.21
N LEU A 383 -8.59 -15.39 7.50
CA LEU A 383 -9.86 -15.12 8.18
C LEU A 383 -10.63 -14.00 7.47
N ARG A 384 -9.98 -12.85 7.24
CA ARG A 384 -10.57 -11.71 6.52
C ARG A 384 -11.13 -12.12 5.16
N ASN A 385 -10.38 -12.90 4.38
CA ASN A 385 -10.82 -13.32 3.05
C ASN A 385 -12.06 -14.22 3.09
N LEU A 386 -12.19 -15.08 4.11
CA LEU A 386 -13.39 -15.88 4.32
C LEU A 386 -14.57 -15.02 4.78
N MET A 387 -14.35 -14.12 5.75
CA MET A 387 -15.38 -13.20 6.26
C MET A 387 -15.93 -12.30 5.17
N LYS A 388 -15.07 -11.76 4.30
CA LYS A 388 -15.47 -10.98 3.11
C LYS A 388 -16.47 -11.73 2.24
N ALA A 389 -16.27 -13.04 2.03
CA ALA A 389 -17.16 -13.85 1.22
C ALA A 389 -18.51 -14.07 1.90
N TYR A 390 -18.52 -14.31 3.23
CA TYR A 390 -19.76 -14.41 4.01
C TYR A 390 -20.56 -13.11 4.02
N VAL A 391 -19.90 -11.99 4.29
CA VAL A 391 -20.53 -10.66 4.28
C VAL A 391 -21.13 -10.36 2.91
N TYR A 392 -20.43 -10.70 1.82
CA TYR A 392 -20.95 -10.51 0.46
C TYR A 392 -22.19 -11.36 0.15
N LEU A 393 -22.29 -12.54 0.78
CA LEU A 393 -23.43 -13.45 0.70
C LEU A 393 -24.52 -13.15 1.75
N ASP A 394 -24.48 -11.97 2.36
CA ASP A 394 -25.43 -11.50 3.38
C ASP A 394 -25.47 -12.35 4.66
N ASP A 395 -24.39 -13.07 4.98
CA ASP A 395 -24.24 -13.90 6.19
C ASP A 395 -23.21 -13.30 7.16
N ALA A 396 -23.50 -12.10 7.65
CA ALA A 396 -22.61 -11.35 8.53
C ALA A 396 -22.51 -11.95 9.94
N ASP A 397 -23.53 -12.68 10.39
CA ASP A 397 -23.52 -13.35 11.69
C ASP A 397 -22.48 -14.48 11.73
N THR A 398 -22.40 -15.30 10.69
CA THR A 398 -21.34 -16.29 10.56
C THR A 398 -19.98 -15.61 10.47
N ALA A 399 -19.86 -14.53 9.69
CA ALA A 399 -18.61 -13.78 9.60
C ALA A 399 -18.15 -13.24 10.97
N ALA A 400 -19.07 -12.69 11.77
CA ALA A 400 -18.78 -12.19 13.11
C ALA A 400 -18.39 -13.35 14.05
N GLY A 401 -19.09 -14.48 13.99
CA GLY A 401 -18.77 -15.67 14.79
C GLY A 401 -17.38 -16.25 14.51
N LEU A 402 -16.91 -16.19 13.26
CA LEU A 402 -15.57 -16.64 12.86
C LEU A 402 -14.43 -15.79 13.48
N ALA A 403 -14.71 -14.53 13.79
CA ALA A 403 -13.74 -13.60 14.38
C ALA A 403 -13.92 -13.45 15.90
N ASP A 404 -14.65 -14.33 16.57
CA ASP A 404 -14.69 -14.34 18.03
C ASP A 404 -13.26 -14.62 18.55
N VAL A 405 -12.71 -13.63 19.26
CA VAL A 405 -11.34 -13.61 19.78
C VAL A 405 -11.02 -14.86 20.62
N LYS A 406 -12.03 -15.51 21.21
CA LYS A 406 -11.88 -16.77 21.95
C LYS A 406 -11.27 -17.91 21.13
N PHE A 407 -11.53 -17.93 19.82
CA PHE A 407 -11.02 -18.95 18.91
C PHE A 407 -9.63 -18.63 18.35
N TRP A 408 -9.07 -17.48 18.72
CA TRP A 408 -7.80 -16.97 18.19
C TRP A 408 -6.81 -16.56 19.30
N PRO A 409 -6.35 -17.51 20.13
CA PRO A 409 -5.30 -17.22 21.09
C PRO A 409 -3.96 -17.04 20.37
N SER A 410 -3.63 -15.81 19.96
CA SER A 410 -2.28 -15.47 19.45
C SER A 410 -1.43 -14.85 20.56
N GLY A 411 -0.15 -15.23 20.62
CA GLY A 411 0.85 -14.53 21.43
C GLY A 411 1.26 -13.18 20.81
N ASP A 412 0.90 -12.94 19.54
CA ASP A 412 1.11 -11.67 18.86
C ASP A 412 -0.04 -10.71 19.12
N LYS A 413 0.31 -9.60 19.77
CA LYS A 413 -0.61 -8.49 20.04
C LYS A 413 -1.12 -7.86 18.74
N PHE A 414 -0.32 -7.80 17.68
CA PHE A 414 -0.73 -7.19 16.41
C PHE A 414 -1.84 -7.99 15.73
N GLU A 415 -1.68 -9.30 15.61
CA GLU A 415 -2.70 -10.20 15.07
C GLU A 415 -4.00 -10.17 15.88
N SER A 416 -3.89 -10.16 17.21
CA SER A 416 -5.06 -10.07 18.11
C SER A 416 -5.90 -8.82 17.83
N LEU A 417 -5.24 -7.69 17.54
CA LEU A 417 -5.91 -6.45 17.19
C LEU A 417 -6.57 -6.51 15.81
N GLN A 418 -5.96 -7.22 14.85
CA GLN A 418 -6.55 -7.40 13.52
C GLN A 418 -7.85 -8.19 13.62
N ILE A 419 -7.88 -9.22 14.46
CA ILE A 419 -9.06 -10.05 14.69
C ILE A 419 -10.15 -9.25 15.43
N GLU A 420 -9.80 -8.48 16.46
CA GLU A 420 -10.75 -7.58 17.14
C GLU A 420 -11.38 -6.57 16.16
N LYS A 421 -10.58 -6.01 15.24
CA LYS A 421 -11.05 -5.10 14.19
C LYS A 421 -11.99 -5.80 13.19
N LEU A 422 -11.65 -7.00 12.73
CA LEU A 422 -12.49 -7.77 11.80
C LEU A 422 -13.84 -8.15 12.42
N HIS A 423 -13.83 -8.58 13.69
CA HIS A 423 -15.05 -8.85 14.44
C HIS A 423 -15.93 -7.60 14.54
N ALA A 424 -15.32 -6.46 14.87
CA ALA A 424 -16.02 -5.19 14.97
C ALA A 424 -16.66 -4.75 13.64
N ASP A 425 -15.95 -4.91 12.52
CA ASP A 425 -16.48 -4.61 11.18
C ASP A 425 -17.64 -5.57 10.81
N ALA A 426 -17.55 -6.85 11.13
CA ALA A 426 -18.62 -7.81 10.85
C ALA A 426 -19.89 -7.51 11.67
N LYS A 427 -19.73 -7.15 12.95
CA LYS A 427 -20.86 -6.72 13.80
C LYS A 427 -21.49 -5.42 13.31
N LEU A 428 -20.67 -4.48 12.83
CA LEU A 428 -21.18 -3.26 12.22
C LEU A 428 -22.01 -3.56 10.96
N TRP A 429 -21.57 -4.49 10.12
CA TRP A 429 -22.39 -4.93 8.98
C TRP A 429 -23.72 -5.56 9.40
N ALA A 430 -23.74 -6.26 10.54
CA ALA A 430 -24.97 -6.80 11.12
C ALA A 430 -25.86 -5.73 11.81
N GLY A 431 -25.47 -4.44 11.76
CA GLY A 431 -26.21 -3.33 12.37
C GLY A 431 -25.83 -2.98 13.80
N ASP A 432 -24.82 -3.63 14.39
CA ASP A 432 -24.32 -3.32 15.74
C ASP A 432 -23.04 -2.47 15.67
N ALA A 433 -23.18 -1.17 15.92
CA ALA A 433 -22.05 -0.23 15.93
C ALA A 433 -21.20 -0.28 17.21
N VAL A 434 -21.67 -0.89 18.30
CA VAL A 434 -21.01 -0.81 19.62
C VAL A 434 -19.60 -1.41 19.61
N PRO A 435 -19.35 -2.61 19.02
CA PRO A 435 -18.01 -3.17 18.93
C PRO A 435 -17.04 -2.26 18.15
N TYR A 436 -17.50 -1.68 17.04
CA TYR A 436 -16.71 -0.78 16.21
C TYR A 436 -16.31 0.51 16.93
N ILE A 437 -17.26 1.16 17.60
CA ILE A 437 -17.01 2.36 18.41
C ILE A 437 -16.00 2.05 19.53
N LYS A 438 -16.23 0.96 20.27
CA LYS A 438 -15.35 0.52 21.37
C LYS A 438 -13.92 0.25 20.90
N TYR A 439 -13.78 -0.50 19.79
CA TYR A 439 -12.49 -0.78 19.18
C TYR A 439 -11.78 0.52 18.79
N SER A 440 -12.49 1.41 18.09
CA SER A 440 -11.92 2.65 17.53
C SER A 440 -11.43 3.59 18.63
N LYS A 441 -12.19 3.72 19.73
CA LYS A 441 -11.78 4.47 20.91
C LYS A 441 -10.48 3.93 21.53
N LYS A 442 -10.34 2.60 21.62
CA LYS A 442 -9.06 1.99 22.05
C LYS A 442 -7.95 2.23 21.03
N ALA A 443 -8.25 2.22 19.73
CA ALA A 443 -7.27 2.43 18.66
C ALA A 443 -6.68 3.85 18.71
N ARG A 444 -7.53 4.87 18.90
CA ARG A 444 -7.10 6.27 19.07
C ARG A 444 -6.17 6.45 20.28
N LYS A 445 -6.48 5.79 21.40
CA LYS A 445 -5.60 5.81 22.60
C LYS A 445 -4.26 5.11 22.37
N ARG A 446 -4.23 4.04 21.57
CA ARG A 446 -3.00 3.28 21.27
C ARG A 446 -2.07 4.04 20.31
N THR A 447 -2.65 4.70 19.32
CA THR A 447 -1.93 5.42 18.26
C THR A 447 -2.53 6.81 18.08
N PRO A 448 -2.25 7.78 18.96
CA PRO A 448 -2.79 9.13 18.83
C PRO A 448 -2.42 9.75 17.48
N LEU A 449 -3.39 10.33 16.78
CA LEU A 449 -3.18 11.07 15.54
C LEU A 449 -3.53 12.53 15.75
N THR A 450 -2.88 13.40 14.99
CA THR A 450 -3.17 14.84 15.01
C THR A 450 -4.64 15.11 14.74
N ALA A 451 -5.20 16.08 15.46
CA ALA A 451 -6.60 16.51 15.39
C ALA A 451 -7.67 15.45 15.76
N ASP A 452 -7.32 14.25 16.23
CA ASP A 452 -8.31 13.26 16.72
C ASP A 452 -9.17 13.82 17.88
N ASP A 453 -8.56 14.53 18.84
CA ASP A 453 -9.29 15.14 19.96
C ASP A 453 -10.19 16.30 19.51
N ARG A 454 -9.76 17.04 18.48
CA ARG A 454 -10.55 18.12 17.88
C ARG A 454 -11.76 17.53 17.15
N MET A 455 -11.56 16.46 16.39
CA MET A 455 -12.61 15.70 15.73
C MET A 455 -13.62 15.13 16.74
N GLU A 456 -13.15 14.52 17.83
CA GLU A 456 -14.02 13.98 18.88
C GLU A 456 -14.89 15.07 19.53
N LYS A 457 -14.33 16.24 19.82
CA LYS A 457 -15.09 17.39 20.36
C LYS A 457 -16.16 17.91 19.41
N LEU A 458 -15.91 17.88 18.10
CA LEU A 458 -16.88 18.33 17.11
C LEU A 458 -18.03 17.34 16.92
N ILE A 459 -17.75 16.03 16.92
CA ILE A 459 -18.71 15.01 16.50
C ILE A 459 -19.51 14.40 17.66
N LYS A 460 -18.90 14.25 18.84
CA LYS A 460 -19.48 13.44 19.91
C LYS A 460 -20.81 14.01 20.39
N GLY A 461 -21.87 13.19 20.30
CA GLY A 461 -23.23 13.58 20.68
C GLY A 461 -23.82 14.73 19.86
N LYS A 462 -23.32 14.95 18.63
CA LYS A 462 -23.81 15.99 17.71
C LYS A 462 -24.56 15.39 16.54
N ARG A 463 -25.47 16.19 15.96
CA ARG A 463 -26.10 15.89 14.66
C ARG A 463 -25.20 16.38 13.54
N VAL A 464 -24.81 15.47 12.66
CA VAL A 464 -23.85 15.71 11.60
C VAL A 464 -24.52 15.64 10.24
N ALA A 465 -24.48 16.72 9.47
CA ALA A 465 -24.91 16.72 8.07
C ALA A 465 -23.73 16.28 7.19
N LEU A 466 -23.84 15.12 6.54
CA LEU A 466 -22.89 14.64 5.54
C LEU A 466 -23.41 14.94 4.14
N VAL A 467 -22.87 15.98 3.51
CA VAL A 467 -23.38 16.52 2.25
C VAL A 467 -22.53 16.01 1.09
N GLY A 468 -23.13 15.23 0.21
CA GLY A 468 -22.52 14.75 -1.03
C GLY A 468 -22.49 15.81 -2.13
N PRO A 469 -21.68 15.60 -3.18
CA PRO A 469 -21.53 16.53 -4.29
C PRO A 469 -22.51 16.30 -5.45
N ALA A 470 -23.52 15.44 -5.28
CA ALA A 470 -24.40 15.06 -6.38
C ALA A 470 -25.47 16.13 -6.66
N GLU A 471 -25.82 16.31 -7.94
CA GLU A 471 -26.94 17.16 -8.34
C GLU A 471 -28.25 16.38 -8.18
N THR A 472 -28.97 16.65 -7.10
CA THR A 472 -30.18 15.92 -6.75
C THR A 472 -31.48 16.69 -7.02
N GLY A 473 -31.38 17.98 -7.33
CA GLY A 473 -32.53 18.89 -7.40
C GLY A 473 -33.10 19.30 -6.03
N ASP A 474 -32.55 18.76 -4.94
CA ASP A 474 -32.94 19.10 -3.58
C ASP A 474 -32.62 20.57 -3.24
N ARG A 475 -33.50 21.21 -2.46
CA ARG A 475 -33.28 22.57 -1.89
C ARG A 475 -33.26 22.55 -0.38
N LEU A 476 -32.38 21.70 0.17
CA LEU A 476 -32.28 21.39 1.60
C LEU A 476 -31.21 22.21 2.32
N GLY A 477 -30.65 23.25 1.69
CA GLY A 477 -29.54 24.01 2.26
C GLY A 477 -29.84 24.64 3.63
N HIS A 478 -31.06 25.17 3.80
CA HIS A 478 -31.52 25.71 5.08
C HIS A 478 -31.54 24.65 6.20
N ILE A 479 -32.00 23.42 5.89
CA ILE A 479 -32.01 22.30 6.84
C ILE A 479 -30.57 21.86 7.16
N ILE A 480 -29.69 21.79 6.15
CA ILE A 480 -28.29 21.39 6.33
C ILE A 480 -27.58 22.34 7.33
N ASP A 481 -27.83 23.64 7.22
CA ASP A 481 -27.18 24.64 8.08
C ASP A 481 -27.69 24.61 9.54
N GLU A 482 -28.84 23.99 9.82
CA GLU A 482 -29.37 23.77 11.19
C GLU A 482 -28.66 22.64 11.96
N TYR A 483 -27.88 21.78 11.29
CA TYR A 483 -27.14 20.71 11.96
C TYR A 483 -26.02 21.28 12.85
N ASP A 484 -25.51 20.51 13.81
CA ASP A 484 -24.41 20.98 14.67
C ASP A 484 -23.08 21.06 13.91
N VAL A 485 -22.88 20.16 12.95
CA VAL A 485 -21.65 20.01 12.16
C VAL A 485 -21.99 19.68 10.72
N VAL A 486 -21.36 20.36 9.76
CA VAL A 486 -21.51 20.07 8.34
C VAL A 486 -20.21 19.52 7.75
N VAL A 487 -20.31 18.38 7.07
CA VAL A 487 -19.20 17.60 6.51
C VAL A 487 -19.35 17.52 5.00
N ARG A 488 -18.30 17.84 4.24
CA ARG A 488 -18.27 17.75 2.76
C ARG A 488 -17.00 17.11 2.22
N PRO A 489 -17.07 16.33 1.13
CA PRO A 489 -15.88 16.00 0.35
C PRO A 489 -15.41 17.25 -0.41
N ARG A 490 -14.10 17.54 -0.38
CA ARG A 490 -13.44 18.63 -1.11
C ARG A 490 -14.09 20.01 -0.92
N TYR A 491 -13.55 20.81 0.01
CA TYR A 491 -13.98 22.18 0.22
C TYR A 491 -13.67 23.09 -0.99
N GLN A 492 -14.69 23.80 -1.48
CA GLN A 492 -14.65 24.74 -2.60
C GLN A 492 -15.61 25.91 -2.27
N PRO A 493 -15.12 27.05 -1.76
CA PRO A 493 -15.99 28.10 -1.22
C PRO A 493 -16.91 28.74 -2.27
N GLU A 494 -16.40 28.98 -3.48
CA GLU A 494 -17.20 29.58 -4.57
C GLU A 494 -18.36 28.67 -4.97
N PHE A 495 -18.08 27.38 -5.15
CA PHE A 495 -19.09 26.37 -5.47
C PHE A 495 -20.15 26.25 -4.36
N ILE A 496 -19.74 26.32 -3.09
CA ILE A 496 -20.66 26.28 -1.95
C ILE A 496 -21.58 27.50 -1.97
N GLU A 497 -21.05 28.70 -2.21
CA GLU A 497 -21.86 29.92 -2.26
C GLU A 497 -22.87 29.89 -3.42
N GLU A 498 -22.45 29.43 -4.60
CA GLU A 498 -23.32 29.27 -5.77
C GLU A 498 -24.46 28.25 -5.55
N ASN A 499 -24.23 27.24 -4.71
CA ASN A 499 -25.16 26.12 -4.49
C ASN A 499 -25.77 26.09 -3.08
N LYS A 500 -25.70 27.20 -2.34
CA LYS A 500 -26.10 27.25 -0.92
C LYS A 500 -27.55 26.85 -0.66
N ASP A 501 -28.46 27.14 -1.58
CA ASP A 501 -29.88 26.77 -1.46
C ASP A 501 -30.06 25.24 -1.46
N ALA A 502 -29.21 24.53 -2.19
CA ALA A 502 -29.24 23.07 -2.31
C ALA A 502 -28.38 22.37 -1.27
N GLN A 503 -27.18 22.88 -1.01
CA GLN A 503 -26.13 22.18 -0.26
C GLN A 503 -25.78 22.83 1.09
N GLY A 504 -26.39 23.96 1.44
CA GLY A 504 -26.06 24.72 2.65
C GLY A 504 -24.82 25.59 2.48
N SER A 505 -24.65 26.57 3.34
CA SER A 505 -23.61 27.61 3.25
C SER A 505 -22.35 27.32 4.08
N ARG A 506 -22.47 26.51 5.14
CA ARG A 506 -21.38 26.29 6.11
C ARG A 506 -20.67 24.97 5.89
N THR A 507 -19.34 24.91 5.96
CA THR A 507 -18.55 23.65 6.09
C THR A 507 -17.73 23.65 7.37
N ASP A 508 -17.83 22.62 8.21
CA ASP A 508 -17.00 22.48 9.41
C ASP A 508 -15.86 21.50 9.22
N ILE A 509 -16.11 20.41 8.49
CA ILE A 509 -15.17 19.31 8.30
C ILE A 509 -15.15 18.96 6.82
N THR A 510 -13.96 18.68 6.29
CA THR A 510 -13.84 18.25 4.89
C THR A 510 -12.98 17.01 4.73
N TYR A 511 -13.24 16.23 3.68
CA TYR A 511 -12.45 15.06 3.30
C TYR A 511 -11.83 15.25 1.92
N TYR A 512 -10.53 14.95 1.82
CA TYR A 512 -9.79 14.99 0.56
C TYR A 512 -9.26 13.61 0.17
N SER A 513 -9.22 13.37 -1.14
CA SER A 513 -8.39 12.30 -1.70
C SER A 513 -6.91 12.66 -1.55
N GLY A 514 -6.01 11.68 -1.65
CA GLY A 514 -4.58 11.97 -1.49
C GLY A 514 -3.98 12.79 -2.63
N GLN A 515 -4.55 12.70 -3.83
CA GLN A 515 -4.15 13.54 -4.98
C GLN A 515 -4.60 14.99 -4.73
N ASP A 516 -5.87 15.20 -4.40
CA ASP A 516 -6.42 16.54 -4.18
C ASP A 516 -5.76 17.26 -3.00
N LEU A 517 -5.44 16.53 -1.92
CA LEU A 517 -4.75 17.12 -0.77
C LEU A 517 -3.40 17.72 -1.18
N THR A 518 -2.67 17.06 -2.08
CA THR A 518 -1.33 17.48 -2.47
C THR A 518 -1.40 18.65 -3.45
N SER A 519 -2.31 18.61 -4.43
CA SER A 519 -2.45 19.67 -5.43
C SER A 519 -3.10 20.94 -4.89
N LEU A 520 -4.01 20.84 -3.91
CA LEU A 520 -4.77 21.96 -3.36
C LEU A 520 -4.28 22.39 -1.97
N PHE A 521 -3.10 21.93 -1.55
CA PHE A 521 -2.64 22.06 -0.16
C PHE A 521 -2.64 23.51 0.35
N GLU A 522 -2.11 24.45 -0.44
CA GLU A 522 -2.00 25.86 -0.03
C GLU A 522 -3.37 26.50 0.22
N GLY A 523 -4.33 26.25 -0.67
CA GLY A 523 -5.71 26.75 -0.50
C GLY A 523 -6.42 26.11 0.69
N ILE A 524 -6.19 24.81 0.92
CA ILE A 524 -6.72 24.09 2.10
C ILE A 524 -6.15 24.68 3.39
N ALA A 525 -4.84 24.95 3.43
CA ALA A 525 -4.17 25.52 4.59
C ALA A 525 -4.72 26.91 4.91
N ALA A 526 -4.85 27.78 3.91
CA ALA A 526 -5.43 29.11 4.08
C ALA A 526 -6.86 29.06 4.65
N ALA A 527 -7.73 28.20 4.09
CA ALA A 527 -9.11 28.04 4.60
C ALA A 527 -9.15 27.52 6.05
N ALA A 528 -8.25 26.59 6.41
CA ALA A 528 -8.18 26.07 7.77
C ALA A 528 -7.63 27.10 8.78
N GLU A 529 -6.68 27.94 8.36
CA GLU A 529 -6.09 29.01 9.17
C GLU A 529 -7.05 30.19 9.39
N ASN A 530 -7.85 30.53 8.37
CA ASN A 530 -8.93 31.52 8.47
C ASN A 530 -10.10 31.04 9.36
N GLY A 531 -10.17 29.73 9.64
CA GLY A 531 -11.24 29.13 10.41
C GLY A 531 -12.48 28.76 9.59
N ASP A 532 -12.41 28.87 8.26
CA ASP A 532 -13.48 28.49 7.33
C ASP A 532 -13.77 26.98 7.41
N VAL A 533 -12.75 26.18 7.73
CA VAL A 533 -12.86 24.75 8.00
C VAL A 533 -12.13 24.40 9.28
N LYS A 534 -12.76 23.61 10.15
CA LYS A 534 -12.21 23.24 11.47
C LYS A 534 -11.31 22.02 11.42
N VAL A 535 -11.65 21.01 10.61
CA VAL A 535 -10.85 19.79 10.44
C VAL A 535 -10.81 19.37 8.98
N VAL A 536 -9.60 19.09 8.48
CA VAL A 536 -9.36 18.52 7.16
C VAL A 536 -8.95 17.07 7.34
N ASN A 537 -9.70 16.15 6.75
CA ASN A 537 -9.45 14.72 6.80
C ASN A 537 -8.80 14.23 5.49
N ALA A 538 -7.67 13.54 5.63
CA ALA A 538 -6.93 12.94 4.54
C ALA A 538 -6.92 11.40 4.62
N ARG A 539 -6.66 10.75 3.48
CA ARG A 539 -6.56 9.28 3.40
C ARG A 539 -5.32 8.76 4.14
N PRO A 540 -5.37 7.55 4.74
CA PRO A 540 -4.23 6.93 5.41
C PRO A 540 -2.95 6.87 4.56
N PHE A 541 -3.07 6.62 3.27
CA PHE A 541 -1.91 6.54 2.38
C PHE A 541 -1.20 7.88 2.14
N SER A 542 -1.86 9.01 2.45
CA SER A 542 -1.24 10.33 2.41
C SER A 542 -0.47 10.67 3.69
N TYR A 543 -0.55 9.82 4.73
CA TYR A 543 0.10 10.05 6.02
C TYR A 543 1.61 10.27 5.88
N ALA A 544 2.30 9.37 5.19
CA ALA A 544 3.76 9.46 5.04
C ALA A 544 4.23 10.76 4.36
N ALA A 545 3.44 11.27 3.42
CA ALA A 545 3.76 12.50 2.69
C ALA A 545 3.42 13.78 3.46
N HIS A 546 2.55 13.73 4.47
CA HIS A 546 1.99 14.93 5.08
C HIS A 546 2.06 15.00 6.61
N ALA A 547 2.29 13.89 7.31
CA ALA A 547 2.27 13.84 8.78
C ALA A 547 3.39 14.65 9.45
N HIS A 548 4.54 14.83 8.80
CA HIS A 548 5.67 15.61 9.31
C HIS A 548 5.32 17.08 9.56
N ARG A 549 4.27 17.60 8.90
CA ARG A 549 3.82 18.99 9.07
C ARG A 549 3.17 19.26 10.43
N GLN A 550 2.66 18.23 11.12
CA GLN A 550 2.04 18.31 12.45
C GLN A 550 0.97 19.41 12.61
N LEU A 551 0.19 19.67 11.56
CA LEU A 551 -0.78 20.76 11.55
C LEU A 551 -2.00 20.42 12.42
N PRO A 552 -2.41 21.30 13.35
CA PRO A 552 -3.45 21.01 14.35
C PRO A 552 -4.88 20.85 13.77
N TRP A 553 -5.08 21.20 12.51
CA TRP A 553 -6.34 21.04 11.77
C TRP A 553 -6.31 19.87 10.77
N LEU A 554 -5.14 19.29 10.48
CA LEU A 554 -4.99 18.19 9.53
C LEU A 554 -5.04 16.85 10.25
N ARG A 555 -6.07 16.07 9.94
CA ARG A 555 -6.27 14.70 10.43
C ARG A 555 -6.09 13.71 9.29
N PHE A 556 -5.52 12.54 9.59
CA PHE A 556 -5.61 11.38 8.70
C PHE A 556 -6.60 10.43 9.33
N TYR A 557 -7.70 10.11 8.63
CA TYR A 557 -8.64 9.17 9.20
C TYR A 557 -7.98 7.81 9.35
N ARG A 558 -8.31 7.11 10.44
CA ARG A 558 -7.50 5.99 10.90
C ARG A 558 -7.60 4.77 10.01
N GLN A 559 -8.81 4.38 9.63
CA GLN A 559 -9.09 3.03 9.15
C GLN A 559 -10.25 3.04 8.17
N ASP A 560 -10.24 2.08 7.25
CA ASP A 560 -11.32 1.78 6.32
C ASP A 560 -12.05 0.50 6.74
N PHE A 561 -13.25 0.29 6.20
CA PHE A 561 -14.00 -0.95 6.37
C PHE A 561 -13.25 -2.13 5.73
N SER A 562 -12.97 -3.18 6.50
CA SER A 562 -12.06 -4.24 6.09
C SER A 562 -12.72 -5.35 5.28
N LEU A 563 -14.05 -5.45 5.28
CA LEU A 563 -14.78 -6.59 4.72
C LEU A 563 -15.38 -6.33 3.32
N CYS A 564 -14.95 -5.28 2.60
CA CYS A 564 -15.28 -5.11 1.19
C CYS A 564 -14.79 -6.31 0.36
N PHE A 565 -15.67 -6.97 -0.39
CA PHE A 565 -15.32 -8.15 -1.19
C PHE A 565 -14.40 -7.79 -2.36
N HIS A 566 -14.81 -6.79 -3.13
CA HIS A 566 -14.07 -6.16 -4.22
C HIS A 566 -13.81 -4.69 -3.89
N GLY A 567 -12.62 -4.17 -4.24
CA GLY A 567 -12.32 -2.75 -4.05
C GLY A 567 -12.29 -2.28 -2.59
N GLY A 568 -12.73 -1.04 -2.37
CA GLY A 568 -12.93 -0.44 -1.05
C GLY A 568 -14.10 0.55 -1.08
N SER A 569 -14.55 1.05 0.07
CA SER A 569 -15.75 1.90 0.13
C SER A 569 -15.65 3.20 -0.69
N LEU A 570 -16.78 3.61 -1.25
CA LEU A 570 -17.03 4.90 -1.86
C LEU A 570 -16.95 6.03 -0.81
N GLY A 571 -16.89 7.26 -1.31
CA GLY A 571 -16.61 8.46 -0.50
C GLY A 571 -17.59 8.62 0.67
N ILE A 572 -18.90 8.60 0.41
CA ILE A 572 -19.93 8.86 1.41
C ILE A 572 -19.94 7.78 2.49
N GLN A 573 -19.91 6.51 2.10
CA GLN A 573 -19.88 5.37 3.02
C GLN A 573 -18.61 5.38 3.88
N ARG A 574 -17.46 5.72 3.29
CA ARG A 574 -16.20 5.87 4.02
C ARG A 574 -16.27 7.00 5.05
N MET A 575 -16.80 8.15 4.68
CA MET A 575 -16.95 9.30 5.59
C MET A 575 -17.90 8.94 6.74
N ALA A 576 -19.05 8.34 6.46
CA ALA A 576 -19.99 7.87 7.48
C ALA A 576 -19.33 6.87 8.45
N TYR A 577 -18.56 5.91 7.93
CA TYR A 577 -17.80 4.95 8.72
C TYR A 577 -16.74 5.61 9.63
N ASP A 578 -16.01 6.60 9.11
CA ASP A 578 -15.03 7.36 9.90
C ASP A 578 -15.70 8.22 10.98
N LEU A 579 -16.79 8.93 10.65
CA LEU A 579 -17.53 9.78 11.59
C LEU A 579 -18.15 8.97 12.74
N LEU A 580 -18.70 7.79 12.45
CA LEU A 580 -19.37 6.93 13.43
C LEU A 580 -18.48 6.57 14.62
N GLN A 581 -17.15 6.51 14.44
CA GLN A 581 -16.22 6.16 15.50
C GLN A 581 -16.15 7.16 16.67
N PHE A 582 -16.73 8.35 16.49
CA PHE A 582 -16.74 9.45 17.46
C PHE A 582 -18.06 9.58 18.21
N GLU A 583 -18.94 8.58 18.11
CA GLU A 583 -20.21 8.53 18.86
C GLU A 583 -21.14 9.73 18.57
N PRO A 584 -21.43 10.08 17.29
CA PRO A 584 -22.41 11.13 16.97
C PRO A 584 -23.81 10.75 17.43
N GLU A 585 -24.65 11.76 17.67
CA GLU A 585 -26.09 11.53 17.87
C GLU A 585 -26.71 10.98 16.58
N GLU A 586 -26.42 11.63 15.46
CA GLU A 586 -26.92 11.30 14.14
C GLU A 586 -25.91 11.71 13.06
N ILE A 587 -25.80 10.93 11.99
CA ILE A 587 -25.16 11.30 10.73
C ILE A 587 -26.24 11.26 9.65
N CYS A 588 -26.73 12.41 9.19
CA CYS A 588 -27.71 12.48 8.12
C CYS A 588 -27.03 12.75 6.78
N VAL A 589 -27.29 11.90 5.79
CA VAL A 589 -26.75 12.04 4.42
C VAL A 589 -27.67 12.89 3.55
N PHE A 590 -27.08 13.88 2.89
CA PHE A 590 -27.73 14.79 1.95
C PHE A 590 -27.01 14.76 0.59
N ASN A 591 -27.71 15.19 -0.47
CA ASN A 591 -27.14 15.45 -1.81
C ASN A 591 -26.24 14.31 -2.34
N SER A 592 -26.70 13.07 -2.16
CA SER A 592 -26.02 11.87 -2.64
C SER A 592 -27.05 10.95 -3.26
N ASP A 593 -26.98 10.75 -4.57
CA ASP A 593 -27.84 9.83 -5.32
C ASP A 593 -27.26 8.41 -5.43
N LEU A 594 -26.08 8.19 -4.85
CA LEU A 594 -25.32 6.94 -4.93
C LEU A 594 -25.16 6.45 -6.38
N TYR A 595 -24.91 7.36 -7.33
CA TYR A 595 -24.69 7.08 -8.75
C TYR A 595 -25.92 6.60 -9.54
N THR A 596 -27.13 6.93 -9.06
CA THR A 596 -28.38 6.64 -9.79
C THR A 596 -28.87 7.80 -10.67
N GLY A 597 -28.23 8.97 -10.60
CA GLY A 597 -28.64 10.17 -11.32
C GLY A 597 -28.02 10.35 -12.70
N ASN A 598 -28.22 11.54 -13.26
CA ASN A 598 -27.80 11.88 -14.63
C ASN A 598 -26.35 12.38 -14.71
N SER A 599 -25.83 12.96 -13.64
CA SER A 599 -24.47 13.50 -13.56
C SER A 599 -23.78 12.96 -12.30
N MET A 600 -22.46 12.74 -12.38
CA MET A 600 -21.69 12.25 -11.23
C MET A 600 -21.61 13.30 -10.11
N PHE A 601 -21.55 14.57 -10.50
CA PHE A 601 -21.38 15.72 -9.62
C PHE A 601 -22.19 16.89 -10.15
N THR A 602 -22.57 17.81 -9.27
CA THR A 602 -23.10 19.12 -9.66
C THR A 602 -22.12 19.87 -10.55
N THR A 603 -22.66 20.53 -11.57
CA THR A 603 -21.91 21.39 -12.50
C THR A 603 -20.99 22.33 -11.71
N GLY A 604 -19.71 22.36 -12.07
CA GLY A 604 -18.68 23.17 -11.39
C GLY A 604 -17.85 22.43 -10.33
N TRP A 605 -18.26 21.25 -9.85
CA TRP A 605 -17.51 20.53 -8.80
C TRP A 605 -16.20 19.88 -9.29
N ARG A 606 -16.23 19.24 -10.47
CA ARG A 606 -15.09 18.71 -11.25
C ARG A 606 -15.40 18.84 -12.73
N HIS A 607 -14.37 18.90 -13.59
CA HIS A 607 -14.57 18.73 -15.02
C HIS A 607 -15.23 17.37 -15.27
N GLY A 608 -16.32 17.37 -16.05
CA GLY A 608 -17.13 16.19 -16.29
C GLY A 608 -16.43 15.27 -17.27
N ASP A 609 -15.80 14.22 -16.76
CA ASP A 609 -15.41 13.08 -17.59
C ASP A 609 -16.66 12.24 -17.90
N THR A 610 -16.76 11.68 -19.09
CA THR A 610 -17.77 10.66 -19.41
C THR A 610 -17.28 9.28 -18.99
N PHE A 611 -18.17 8.31 -18.78
CA PHE A 611 -17.75 6.93 -18.53
C PHE A 611 -17.08 6.35 -19.79
N GLY A 612 -15.84 5.84 -19.68
CA GLY A 612 -15.09 5.40 -20.87
C GLY A 612 -13.57 5.63 -20.78
N PRO A 613 -12.82 5.47 -21.88
CA PRO A 613 -11.36 5.52 -21.86
C PRO A 613 -10.79 6.77 -21.18
N TYR A 614 -9.76 6.59 -20.35
CA TYR A 614 -9.06 7.65 -19.60
C TYR A 614 -9.90 8.40 -18.55
N SER A 615 -11.15 8.01 -18.32
CA SER A 615 -12.04 8.63 -17.34
C SER A 615 -11.77 8.23 -15.90
N HIS A 616 -11.87 9.20 -14.97
CA HIS A 616 -11.85 8.90 -13.54
C HIS A 616 -13.14 8.21 -13.06
N ILE A 617 -14.26 8.33 -13.79
CA ILE A 617 -15.55 7.70 -13.45
C ILE A 617 -15.45 6.17 -13.48
N ASN A 618 -14.52 5.64 -14.27
CA ASN A 618 -14.24 4.20 -14.37
C ASN A 618 -13.99 3.53 -13.03
N ASP A 619 -13.51 4.27 -12.02
CA ASP A 619 -13.27 3.73 -10.69
C ASP A 619 -14.54 3.16 -10.02
N ILE A 620 -15.74 3.64 -10.39
CA ILE A 620 -17.04 3.05 -9.98
C ILE A 620 -17.08 1.53 -10.27
N VAL A 621 -16.46 1.10 -11.37
CA VAL A 621 -16.39 -0.30 -11.79
C VAL A 621 -15.08 -0.95 -11.37
N VAL A 622 -13.96 -0.26 -11.57
CA VAL A 622 -12.63 -0.90 -11.42
C VAL A 622 -12.21 -1.05 -9.95
N SER A 623 -12.71 -0.19 -9.07
CA SER A 623 -12.27 -0.11 -7.68
C SER A 623 -13.40 -0.15 -6.66
N HIS A 624 -14.65 -0.27 -7.10
CA HIS A 624 -15.83 -0.22 -6.26
C HIS A 624 -16.82 -1.33 -6.60
N ASP A 625 -17.61 -1.70 -5.60
CA ASP A 625 -18.73 -2.62 -5.75
C ASP A 625 -19.99 -1.92 -5.30
N VAL A 626 -20.63 -1.18 -6.22
CA VAL A 626 -21.75 -0.29 -5.86
C VAL A 626 -22.89 -1.03 -5.17
N LYS A 627 -23.16 -2.31 -5.50
CA LYS A 627 -24.18 -3.11 -4.83
C LYS A 627 -23.80 -3.44 -3.39
N SER A 628 -22.59 -3.95 -3.17
CA SER A 628 -22.10 -4.28 -1.83
C SER A 628 -22.00 -3.03 -0.96
N GLU A 629 -21.56 -1.91 -1.53
CA GLU A 629 -21.41 -0.66 -0.80
C GLU A 629 -22.74 0.05 -0.50
N PHE A 630 -23.74 -0.12 -1.37
CA PHE A 630 -25.13 0.25 -1.08
C PHE A 630 -25.67 -0.56 0.11
N LYS A 631 -25.45 -1.89 0.11
CA LYS A 631 -25.80 -2.74 1.27
C LYS A 631 -25.08 -2.30 2.54
N PHE A 632 -23.80 -1.93 2.44
CA PHE A 632 -23.05 -1.41 3.58
C PHE A 632 -23.67 -0.12 4.13
N MET A 633 -24.10 0.80 3.26
CA MET A 633 -24.78 2.03 3.69
C MET A 633 -26.09 1.71 4.43
N LYS A 634 -26.87 0.73 3.96
CA LYS A 634 -28.07 0.26 4.66
C LYS A 634 -27.73 -0.37 6.02
N ALA A 635 -26.61 -1.11 6.12
CA ALA A 635 -26.12 -1.64 7.40
C ALA A 635 -25.68 -0.53 8.36
N LEU A 636 -25.10 0.56 7.87
CA LEU A 636 -24.83 1.74 8.70
C LEU A 636 -26.12 2.38 9.19
N MET A 637 -27.16 2.46 8.35
CA MET A 637 -28.46 3.01 8.75
C MET A 637 -29.18 2.14 9.80
N SER A 638 -29.04 0.81 9.73
CA SER A 638 -29.67 -0.08 10.72
C SER A 638 -29.09 0.05 12.13
N THR A 639 -27.94 0.73 12.28
CA THR A 639 -27.39 1.10 13.61
C THR A 639 -28.23 2.15 14.34
N GLY A 640 -29.16 2.82 13.65
CA GLY A 640 -29.97 3.91 14.18
C GLY A 640 -29.23 5.24 14.33
N ARG A 641 -27.96 5.32 13.92
CA ARG A 641 -27.13 6.55 13.98
C ARG A 641 -26.88 7.19 12.63
N VAL A 642 -27.25 6.52 11.53
CA VAL A 642 -27.09 7.06 10.18
C VAL A 642 -28.47 7.13 9.52
N THR A 643 -28.78 8.30 8.99
CA THR A 643 -30.06 8.62 8.34
C THR A 643 -29.79 9.28 6.99
N ALA A 644 -30.84 9.55 6.23
CA ALA A 644 -30.74 10.24 4.95
C ALA A 644 -31.97 11.11 4.71
N GLN A 645 -31.81 12.16 3.90
CA GLN A 645 -32.89 13.04 3.47
C GLN A 645 -32.82 13.35 1.97
N GLY A 646 -33.91 13.89 1.42
CA GLY A 646 -34.03 14.21 -0.01
C GLY A 646 -33.82 13.00 -0.90
N ARG A 647 -33.16 13.20 -2.04
CA ARG A 647 -32.86 12.12 -2.99
C ARG A 647 -32.08 10.95 -2.38
N ALA A 648 -31.22 11.22 -1.40
CA ALA A 648 -30.47 10.16 -0.73
C ALA A 648 -31.40 9.17 0.00
N ALA A 649 -32.45 9.68 0.65
CA ALA A 649 -33.45 8.85 1.32
C ALA A 649 -34.25 8.00 0.32
N GLU A 650 -34.65 8.58 -0.81
CA GLU A 650 -35.38 7.87 -1.87
C GLU A 650 -34.59 6.68 -2.41
N VAL A 651 -33.30 6.89 -2.71
CA VAL A 651 -32.41 5.85 -3.23
C VAL A 651 -32.17 4.78 -2.15
N LEU A 652 -31.94 5.17 -0.89
CA LEU A 652 -31.68 4.22 0.20
C LEU A 652 -32.91 3.41 0.63
N ALA A 653 -34.12 3.88 0.31
CA ALA A 653 -35.36 3.14 0.49
C ALA A 653 -35.47 1.91 -0.45
N GLN A 654 -34.80 1.94 -1.60
CA GLN A 654 -34.83 0.86 -2.59
C GLN A 654 -34.22 -0.45 -2.07
N THR A 655 -34.65 -1.58 -2.63
CA THR A 655 -33.96 -2.86 -2.48
C THR A 655 -32.62 -2.84 -3.25
N PRO A 656 -31.64 -3.69 -2.90
CA PRO A 656 -30.38 -3.75 -3.63
C PRO A 656 -30.53 -4.06 -5.12
N ASP A 657 -31.56 -4.79 -5.54
CA ASP A 657 -31.79 -5.13 -6.95
C ASP A 657 -32.50 -4.01 -7.73
N GLU A 658 -33.39 -3.25 -7.08
CA GLU A 658 -33.92 -2.00 -7.63
C GLU A 658 -32.82 -0.95 -7.81
N TYR A 659 -31.94 -0.80 -6.81
CA TYR A 659 -30.80 0.09 -6.88
C TYR A 659 -29.87 -0.25 -8.05
N VAL A 660 -29.55 -1.53 -8.25
CA VAL A 660 -28.68 -1.94 -9.38
C VAL A 660 -29.33 -1.60 -10.73
N ARG A 661 -30.63 -1.84 -10.90
CA ARG A 661 -31.35 -1.44 -12.12
C ARG A 661 -31.31 0.07 -12.35
N ALA A 662 -31.51 0.85 -11.29
CA ALA A 662 -31.40 2.31 -11.36
C ALA A 662 -30.00 2.77 -11.77
N VAL A 663 -28.94 2.11 -11.28
CA VAL A 663 -27.55 2.39 -11.70
C VAL A 663 -27.34 2.05 -13.19
N GLU A 664 -27.84 0.91 -13.67
CA GLU A 664 -27.70 0.52 -15.09
C GLU A 664 -28.37 1.52 -16.05
N GLU A 665 -29.48 2.12 -15.61
CA GLU A 665 -30.23 3.11 -16.38
C GLU A 665 -29.68 4.54 -16.24
N ALA A 666 -28.85 4.79 -15.23
CA ALA A 666 -28.37 6.11 -14.82
C ALA A 666 -27.63 6.84 -15.95
N GLY A 667 -27.89 8.14 -16.09
CA GLY A 667 -27.23 8.97 -17.10
C GLY A 667 -25.72 9.10 -16.88
N VAL A 668 -25.23 8.98 -15.65
CA VAL A 668 -23.79 9.03 -15.34
C VAL A 668 -22.96 7.93 -16.01
N LEU A 669 -23.60 6.83 -16.42
CA LEU A 669 -22.97 5.70 -17.10
C LEU A 669 -23.23 5.68 -18.62
N ARG A 670 -23.95 6.68 -19.16
CA ARG A 670 -24.33 6.74 -20.58
C ARG A 670 -23.31 7.48 -21.45
#